data_AF-A0A538QIG1-F1
#
_entry.id   AF-A0A538QIG1-F1
#
_cell.length_a   1.000
_cell.length_b   1.000
_cell.length_c   1.000
_cell.angle_alpha   90.00
_cell.angle_beta   90.00
_cell.angle_gamma   90.00
#
_symmetry.space_group_name_H-M   'P 1'
#
loop_
_entity.id
_entity.type
_entity.pdbx_description
1 polymer ?
#
loop_
_entity_poly.entity_id
_entity_poly.type
_entity_poly.pdbx_seq_one_letter_code
_entity_poly.pdbx_strand_id
1 'polypeptide(L)'
;MYEPSGDLRVRTALEGILDVAPVGEELWALTPGRLVRLAIRDGSVIASEAMDHLEPGGRVVQSSTAPQLPIWHCAHPVVLRAAPARLEVPGPGGDAILPIAENRWLLWHGGQLRLWRSTIGEAWRTQVGDPGGRPVDAQLLLDGRLFVLAQQRAVGLAGPDGHEVRLSVAQVADGAQNTQLRLPAVTELVIAARRGHALARTGDRLAAIDLRFGRWIRDLMVPEGTLQIAVDDGLQRIALATVDGLELVRAEALAVSPAQSQGDAGAMRETEAESRAAEDGGDADPAHAAGEAGNGAGHGDAAELAAAELAAAAPAATAAPLEPPGPLPDVPLVRLDPVTATATATPEQIAHSVELRLQLMGALAAAAIADAWDTGRISKTDPHRPPFADEVGGLLRIASGRQPDELVSAIVRLRTIEDLVVAADRVFAILAPRLRGELARLYGILANDPGRPLVDEHLIVQLLAQMVGGGAPALTRELDGDRPLRRYGLIQAGAGERPFAALTVDPLVVRYVANFELAGEPDPHLTVRASDRELAELHLPRQVIARALRYLASPRPGEPARIVVRGRTGCGRHTLLAALAAPAGRALGVIDPTTMPRDASQLPAMVETALRRAKLRGLLPCLDSIDLVGADHPDTKIQLAAVLRDHPGPLAIRLPTDAPVPLDPGYLLLDIPARNERERGESWR
;
A
#
# COMPACT_ATOMS: atom_id res chain seq x y z
N MET A 1 -1.57 35.00 -14.37
CA MET A 1 -0.20 35.56 -14.48
C MET A 1 0.77 34.39 -14.29
N TYR A 2 1.81 34.27 -15.10
CA TYR A 2 2.86 33.27 -14.83
C TYR A 2 3.82 33.84 -13.79
N GLU A 3 4.13 33.08 -12.74
CA GLU A 3 5.28 33.42 -11.90
C GLU A 3 6.60 33.09 -12.63
N PRO A 4 7.71 33.72 -12.23
CA PRO A 4 9.05 33.37 -12.72
C PRO A 4 9.42 31.89 -12.54
N SER A 5 8.74 31.17 -11.64
CA SER A 5 8.87 29.73 -11.43
C SER A 5 8.24 28.87 -12.54
N GLY A 6 7.48 29.47 -13.46
CA GLY A 6 6.69 28.75 -14.47
C GLY A 6 5.35 28.22 -13.95
N ASP A 7 4.99 28.53 -12.71
CA ASP A 7 3.70 28.15 -12.15
C ASP A 7 2.58 29.09 -12.60
N LEU A 8 1.46 28.48 -13.02
CA LEU A 8 0.28 29.18 -13.51
C LEU A 8 -0.58 29.60 -12.31
N ARG A 9 -0.51 30.89 -11.93
CA ARG A 9 -1.49 31.51 -11.03
C ARG A 9 -2.66 32.03 -11.84
N VAL A 10 -3.83 31.46 -11.61
CA VAL A 10 -5.10 31.97 -12.13
C VAL A 10 -5.81 32.68 -11.00
N ARG A 11 -6.30 33.90 -11.28
CA ARG A 11 -7.12 34.67 -10.37
C ARG A 11 -8.52 34.88 -10.96
N THR A 12 -9.54 34.54 -10.20
CA THR A 12 -10.95 34.78 -10.56
C THR A 12 -11.58 35.66 -9.49
N ALA A 13 -12.06 36.84 -9.87
CA ALA A 13 -12.69 37.78 -8.95
C ALA A 13 -14.08 37.27 -8.56
N LEU A 14 -14.29 37.03 -7.27
CA LEU A 14 -15.55 36.57 -6.67
C LEU A 14 -15.73 37.31 -5.35
N GLU A 15 -16.92 37.84 -5.10
CA GLU A 15 -17.25 38.56 -3.87
C GLU A 15 -18.06 37.65 -2.93
N GLY A 16 -17.78 37.75 -1.63
CA GLY A 16 -18.57 37.07 -0.60
C GLY A 16 -18.52 35.55 -0.68
N ILE A 17 -17.34 34.96 -0.91
CA ILE A 17 -17.17 33.49 -0.92
C ILE A 17 -17.59 32.92 0.44
N LEU A 18 -18.61 32.06 0.43
CA LEU A 18 -19.06 31.30 1.60
C LEU A 18 -18.20 30.06 1.79
N ASP A 19 -17.89 29.36 0.69
CA ASP A 19 -17.04 28.18 0.67
C ASP A 19 -16.52 27.88 -0.74
N VAL A 20 -15.44 27.10 -0.83
CA VAL A 20 -14.88 26.60 -2.07
C VAL A 20 -14.55 25.12 -1.93
N ALA A 21 -14.96 24.30 -2.89
CA ALA A 21 -14.60 22.89 -2.92
C ALA A 21 -14.37 22.36 -4.34
N PRO A 22 -13.45 21.39 -4.52
CA PRO A 22 -13.44 20.60 -5.74
C PRO A 22 -14.76 19.82 -5.85
N VAL A 23 -15.22 19.61 -7.08
CA VAL A 23 -16.33 18.72 -7.40
C VAL A 23 -16.02 18.04 -8.74
N GLY A 24 -15.37 16.88 -8.68
CA GLY A 24 -14.87 16.20 -9.88
C GLY A 24 -13.76 17.00 -10.56
N GLU A 25 -13.97 17.39 -11.82
CA GLU A 25 -13.01 18.18 -12.62
C GLU A 25 -13.25 19.70 -12.51
N GLU A 26 -14.13 20.11 -11.59
CA GLU A 26 -14.54 21.49 -11.39
C GLU A 26 -14.17 21.97 -10.00
N LEU A 27 -14.13 23.28 -9.85
CA LEU A 27 -14.03 23.95 -8.57
C LEU A 27 -15.30 24.76 -8.37
N TRP A 28 -16.06 24.42 -7.34
CA TRP A 28 -17.31 25.10 -7.01
C TRP A 28 -17.02 26.17 -5.96
N ALA A 29 -17.37 27.41 -6.28
CA ALA A 29 -17.33 28.53 -5.36
C ALA A 29 -18.76 28.95 -5.02
N LEU A 30 -19.11 28.87 -3.75
CA LEU A 30 -20.42 29.24 -3.24
C LEU A 30 -20.38 30.68 -2.76
N THR A 31 -21.36 31.46 -3.17
CA THR A 31 -21.56 32.86 -2.74
C THR A 31 -23.03 33.03 -2.32
N PRO A 32 -23.41 34.09 -1.58
CA PRO A 32 -24.80 34.32 -1.22
C PRO A 32 -25.72 34.28 -2.44
N GLY A 33 -26.55 33.23 -2.50
CA GLY A 33 -27.57 33.03 -3.54
C GLY A 33 -27.05 32.55 -4.90
N ARG A 34 -25.75 32.18 -5.04
CA ARG A 34 -25.21 31.68 -6.32
C ARG A 34 -24.17 30.57 -6.16
N LEU A 35 -24.22 29.63 -7.09
CA LEU A 35 -23.16 28.65 -7.34
C LEU A 35 -22.34 29.13 -8.55
N VAL A 36 -21.04 29.29 -8.39
CA VAL A 36 -20.10 29.55 -9.50
C VAL A 36 -19.24 28.32 -9.71
N ARG A 37 -19.30 27.76 -10.92
CA ARG A 37 -18.50 26.59 -11.32
C ARG A 37 -17.32 27.06 -12.14
N LEU A 38 -16.13 26.69 -11.72
CA LEU A 38 -14.86 27.05 -12.35
C LEU A 38 -14.17 25.78 -12.85
N ALA A 39 -13.42 25.87 -13.95
CA ALA A 39 -12.57 24.78 -14.39
C ALA A 39 -11.35 24.66 -13.46
N ILE A 40 -11.11 23.48 -12.88
CA ILE A 40 -9.98 23.30 -11.95
C ILE A 40 -8.61 23.45 -12.64
N ARG A 41 -8.57 23.30 -13.97
CA ARG A 41 -7.34 23.40 -14.75
C ARG A 41 -6.81 24.83 -14.87
N ASP A 42 -7.71 25.79 -15.02
CA ASP A 42 -7.36 27.16 -15.39
C ASP A 42 -8.25 28.23 -14.75
N GLY A 43 -9.07 27.87 -13.77
CA GLY A 43 -9.97 28.75 -13.00
C GLY A 43 -11.02 29.51 -13.82
N SER A 44 -11.19 29.19 -15.10
CA SER A 44 -12.19 29.84 -15.96
C SER A 44 -13.62 29.52 -15.50
N VAL A 45 -14.52 30.50 -15.59
CA VAL A 45 -15.93 30.33 -15.21
C VAL A 45 -16.63 29.45 -16.24
N ILE A 46 -17.08 28.27 -15.82
CA ILE A 46 -17.88 27.33 -16.61
C ILE A 46 -19.35 27.75 -16.59
N ALA A 47 -19.89 27.99 -15.38
CA ALA A 47 -21.28 28.34 -15.18
C ALA A 47 -21.46 29.20 -13.93
N SER A 48 -22.54 29.98 -13.89
CA SER A 48 -22.97 30.67 -12.69
C SER A 48 -24.48 30.66 -12.60
N GLU A 49 -24.98 29.99 -11.56
CA GLU A 49 -26.40 29.68 -11.39
C GLU A 49 -26.93 30.29 -10.11
N ALA A 50 -28.17 30.76 -10.12
CA ALA A 50 -28.87 31.16 -8.90
C ALA A 50 -29.17 29.90 -8.08
N MET A 51 -29.08 30.02 -6.75
CA MET A 51 -29.30 28.92 -5.83
C MET A 51 -30.09 29.40 -4.62
N ASP A 52 -30.88 28.50 -4.06
CA ASP A 52 -31.60 28.76 -2.83
C ASP A 52 -30.66 29.19 -1.70
N HIS A 53 -31.21 29.91 -0.73
CA HIS A 53 -30.43 30.44 0.39
C HIS A 53 -29.69 29.32 1.13
N LEU A 54 -28.36 29.39 1.15
CA LEU A 54 -27.49 28.54 1.95
C LEU A 54 -27.29 29.15 3.33
N GLU A 55 -27.45 28.33 4.37
CA GLU A 55 -27.14 28.74 5.74
C GLU A 55 -25.66 29.17 5.86
N PRO A 56 -25.35 30.34 6.44
CA PRO A 56 -23.98 30.76 6.68
C PRO A 56 -23.20 29.75 7.55
N GLY A 57 -21.92 29.58 7.25
CA GLY A 57 -21.02 28.69 8.02
C GLY A 57 -21.12 27.21 7.69
N GLY A 58 -21.88 26.84 6.64
CA GLY A 58 -21.80 25.50 6.05
C GLY A 58 -20.52 25.30 5.24
N ARG A 59 -20.24 24.05 4.87
CA ARG A 59 -19.09 23.66 4.03
C ARG A 59 -19.51 22.60 3.02
N VAL A 60 -18.91 22.59 1.85
CA VAL A 60 -19.10 21.59 0.81
C VAL A 60 -18.22 20.39 1.11
N VAL A 61 -18.86 19.24 1.17
CA VAL A 61 -18.24 17.95 1.35
C VAL A 61 -18.43 17.14 0.07
N GLN A 62 -17.32 16.76 -0.57
CA GLN A 62 -17.33 15.97 -1.80
C GLN A 62 -17.06 14.49 -1.52
N SER A 63 -17.74 13.60 -2.23
CA SER A 63 -17.37 12.18 -2.27
C SER A 63 -16.41 11.88 -3.44
N SER A 64 -15.39 11.07 -3.19
CA SER A 64 -14.50 10.56 -4.27
C SER A 64 -15.20 9.54 -5.17
N THR A 65 -16.21 8.82 -4.67
CA THR A 65 -16.96 7.82 -5.47
C THR A 65 -18.23 8.35 -6.08
N ALA A 66 -18.73 9.48 -5.58
CA ALA A 66 -19.90 10.16 -6.10
C ALA A 66 -19.66 11.68 -6.17
N PRO A 67 -18.68 12.14 -6.96
CA PRO A 67 -18.37 13.58 -7.10
C PRO A 67 -19.58 14.39 -7.56
N GLN A 68 -20.54 13.78 -8.27
CA GLN A 68 -21.79 14.40 -8.70
C GLN A 68 -22.82 14.63 -7.58
N LEU A 69 -22.53 14.23 -6.34
CA LEU A 69 -23.38 14.37 -5.16
C LEU A 69 -22.70 15.18 -4.04
N PRO A 70 -22.20 16.41 -4.26
CA PRO A 70 -21.61 17.19 -3.18
C PRO A 70 -22.68 17.53 -2.12
N ILE A 71 -22.28 17.52 -0.85
CA ILE A 71 -23.14 17.83 0.30
C ILE A 71 -22.77 19.19 0.85
N TRP A 72 -23.73 20.10 0.99
CA TRP A 72 -23.61 21.26 1.85
C TRP A 72 -23.87 20.86 3.29
N HIS A 73 -22.80 20.79 4.08
CA HIS A 73 -22.81 20.38 5.47
C HIS A 73 -23.03 21.61 6.37
N CYS A 74 -24.28 21.81 6.79
CA CYS A 74 -24.67 22.84 7.77
C CYS A 74 -25.42 22.19 8.96
N ALA A 75 -26.34 22.89 9.62
CA ALA A 75 -27.16 22.28 10.67
C ALA A 75 -28.08 21.17 10.10
N HIS A 76 -28.46 21.30 8.83
CA HIS A 76 -29.27 20.34 8.09
C HIS A 76 -28.58 20.01 6.76
N PRO A 77 -27.74 18.96 6.70
CA PRO A 77 -26.99 18.64 5.49
C PRO A 77 -27.89 18.41 4.27
N VAL A 78 -27.57 19.04 3.15
CA VAL A 78 -28.32 18.93 1.87
C VAL A 78 -27.38 18.59 0.71
N VAL A 79 -27.88 17.85 -0.27
CA VAL A 79 -27.17 17.59 -1.54
C VAL A 79 -27.31 18.82 -2.43
N LEU A 80 -26.17 19.28 -2.97
CA LEU A 80 -26.13 20.32 -3.99
C LEU A 80 -26.21 19.68 -5.38
N ARG A 81 -27.23 20.04 -6.17
CA ARG A 81 -27.32 19.73 -7.60
C ARG A 81 -26.96 20.97 -8.39
N ALA A 82 -26.34 20.81 -9.57
CA ALA A 82 -25.90 21.90 -10.44
C ALA A 82 -26.56 21.92 -11.83
N ALA A 83 -27.65 21.16 -12.05
CA ALA A 83 -28.34 21.13 -13.34
C ALA A 83 -29.79 20.59 -13.20
N PRO A 84 -30.78 21.43 -12.85
CA PRO A 84 -30.63 22.82 -12.40
C PRO A 84 -30.03 22.89 -10.99
N ALA A 85 -29.50 24.05 -10.63
CA ALA A 85 -29.03 24.32 -9.27
C ALA A 85 -30.19 24.19 -8.25
N ARG A 86 -30.10 23.23 -7.32
CA ARG A 86 -31.12 23.01 -6.27
C ARG A 86 -30.57 22.24 -5.07
N LEU A 87 -31.26 22.35 -3.94
CA LEU A 87 -30.99 21.61 -2.71
C LEU A 87 -31.92 20.39 -2.59
N GLU A 88 -31.37 19.26 -2.15
CA GLU A 88 -32.13 18.02 -1.93
C GLU A 88 -31.75 17.43 -0.57
N VAL A 89 -32.74 17.00 0.24
CA VAL A 89 -32.46 16.37 1.55
C VAL A 89 -32.08 14.90 1.31
N PRO A 90 -30.86 14.46 1.67
CA PRO A 90 -30.43 13.08 1.45
C PRO A 90 -30.99 12.13 2.51
N GLY A 91 -31.77 11.14 2.07
CA GLY A 91 -32.15 9.99 2.90
C GLY A 91 -32.87 10.37 4.20
N PRO A 92 -32.70 9.59 5.29
CA PRO A 92 -33.39 9.82 6.57
C PRO A 92 -32.74 10.93 7.43
N GLY A 93 -31.77 11.68 6.91
CA GLY A 93 -31.02 12.70 7.66
C GLY A 93 -29.86 12.15 8.49
N GLY A 94 -29.14 13.05 9.15
CA GLY A 94 -27.95 12.78 9.98
C GLY A 94 -27.20 14.06 10.31
N ASP A 95 -26.31 14.02 11.29
CA ASP A 95 -25.48 15.17 11.66
C ASP A 95 -24.33 15.34 10.64
N ALA A 96 -23.89 14.25 10.02
CA ALA A 96 -23.02 14.24 8.85
C ALA A 96 -23.44 13.16 7.85
N ILE A 97 -23.32 13.47 6.56
CA ILE A 97 -23.82 12.62 5.46
C ILE A 97 -22.75 12.54 4.37
N LEU A 98 -22.35 11.31 4.01
CA LEU A 98 -21.41 11.05 2.93
C LEU A 98 -22.04 10.17 1.84
N PRO A 99 -22.18 10.65 0.60
CA PRO A 99 -22.64 9.83 -0.51
C PRO A 99 -21.58 8.83 -0.92
N ILE A 100 -21.93 7.54 -0.98
CA ILE A 100 -21.07 6.50 -1.59
C ILE A 100 -21.43 6.33 -3.07
N ALA A 101 -22.72 6.27 -3.35
CA ALA A 101 -23.26 6.15 -4.69
C ALA A 101 -24.69 6.72 -4.69
N GLU A 102 -25.32 6.77 -5.86
CA GLU A 102 -26.74 7.04 -5.93
C GLU A 102 -27.50 6.01 -5.08
N ASN A 103 -28.34 6.50 -4.16
CA ASN A 103 -29.08 5.69 -3.18
C ASN A 103 -28.25 4.97 -2.10
N ARG A 104 -26.97 5.30 -1.92
CA ARG A 104 -26.12 4.71 -0.87
C ARG A 104 -25.35 5.77 -0.11
N TRP A 105 -25.54 5.81 1.22
CA TRP A 105 -25.06 6.89 2.08
C TRP A 105 -24.41 6.33 3.34
N LEU A 106 -23.34 6.97 3.81
CA LEU A 106 -22.93 6.88 5.20
C LEU A 106 -23.56 8.02 5.97
N LEU A 107 -24.24 7.69 7.07
CA LEU A 107 -24.92 8.63 7.93
C LEU A 107 -24.29 8.54 9.31
N TRP A 108 -23.77 9.66 9.80
CA TRP A 108 -23.28 9.76 11.17
C TRP A 108 -24.26 10.58 12.02
N HIS A 109 -24.61 10.06 13.18
CA HIS A 109 -25.48 10.73 14.14
C HIS A 109 -25.15 10.29 15.57
N GLY A 110 -24.78 11.23 16.44
CA GLY A 110 -24.52 10.98 17.86
C GLY A 110 -23.51 9.84 18.15
N GLY A 111 -22.40 9.79 17.41
CA GLY A 111 -21.36 8.75 17.56
C GLY A 111 -21.64 7.43 16.87
N GLN A 112 -22.80 7.30 16.21
CA GLN A 112 -23.18 6.11 15.46
C GLN A 112 -23.06 6.39 13.97
N LEU A 113 -22.29 5.55 13.28
CA LEU A 113 -22.20 5.53 11.84
C LEU A 113 -23.08 4.42 11.28
N ARG A 114 -23.84 4.72 10.23
CA ARG A 114 -24.78 3.81 9.58
C ARG A 114 -24.53 3.80 8.09
N LEU A 115 -24.50 2.61 7.50
CA LEU A 115 -24.63 2.49 6.05
C LEU A 115 -26.09 2.38 5.68
N TRP A 116 -26.61 3.38 4.96
CA TRP A 116 -27.98 3.41 4.48
C TRP A 116 -28.04 3.14 2.98
N ARG A 117 -29.04 2.36 2.56
CA ARG A 117 -29.38 2.11 1.16
C ARG A 117 -30.86 2.38 0.97
N SER A 118 -31.23 3.19 -0.03
CA SER A 118 -32.64 3.55 -0.24
C SER A 118 -33.56 2.33 -0.45
N THR A 119 -33.03 1.21 -0.92
CA THR A 119 -33.79 -0.02 -1.21
C THR A 119 -34.04 -0.92 -0.01
N ILE A 120 -33.13 -0.97 0.96
CA ILE A 120 -33.19 -1.92 2.09
C ILE A 120 -33.14 -1.24 3.46
N GLY A 121 -32.97 0.09 3.51
CA GLY A 121 -32.77 0.84 4.74
C GLY A 121 -31.36 0.71 5.28
N GLU A 122 -31.24 0.43 6.57
CA GLU A 122 -29.96 0.33 7.28
C GLU A 122 -29.29 -1.03 6.99
N ALA A 123 -28.14 -1.00 6.30
CA ALA A 123 -27.36 -2.19 5.98
C ALA A 123 -26.47 -2.63 7.15
N TRP A 124 -25.88 -1.68 7.87
CA TRP A 124 -25.13 -1.91 9.11
C TRP A 124 -25.01 -0.63 9.94
N ARG A 125 -24.66 -0.80 11.21
CA ARG A 125 -24.35 0.28 12.16
C ARG A 125 -23.14 -0.07 13.01
N THR A 126 -22.29 0.91 13.27
CA THR A 126 -21.16 0.79 14.20
C THR A 126 -20.88 2.10 14.93
N GLN A 127 -20.20 2.03 16.06
CA GLN A 127 -19.76 3.21 16.80
C GLN A 127 -18.44 3.71 16.22
N VAL A 128 -18.44 4.95 15.73
CA VAL A 128 -17.23 5.59 15.19
C VAL A 128 -17.14 7.02 15.68
N GLY A 129 -15.95 7.38 16.16
CA GLY A 129 -15.67 8.72 16.65
C GLY A 129 -16.12 8.96 18.10
N ASP A 130 -16.12 10.22 18.49
CA ASP A 130 -16.58 10.69 19.79
C ASP A 130 -18.09 10.96 19.74
N PRO A 131 -18.93 10.29 20.55
CA PRO A 131 -20.37 10.55 20.61
C PRO A 131 -20.74 11.99 20.97
N GLY A 132 -19.87 12.71 21.70
CA GLY A 132 -20.07 14.12 22.04
C GLY A 132 -19.40 15.11 21.08
N GLY A 133 -18.70 14.61 20.06
CA GLY A 133 -18.02 15.45 19.07
C GLY A 133 -18.99 15.98 18.02
N ARG A 134 -18.89 17.27 17.69
CA ARG A 134 -19.62 17.85 16.56
C ARG A 134 -18.88 17.50 15.27
N PRO A 135 -19.52 16.91 14.24
CA PRO A 135 -18.87 16.70 12.96
C PRO A 135 -18.59 18.04 12.31
N VAL A 136 -17.35 18.25 11.86
CA VAL A 136 -16.92 19.46 11.16
C VAL A 136 -16.59 19.20 9.70
N ASP A 137 -16.21 17.97 9.36
CA ASP A 137 -15.96 17.52 8.00
C ASP A 137 -16.03 15.98 7.94
N ALA A 138 -16.28 15.40 6.77
CA ALA A 138 -16.20 13.96 6.55
C ALA A 138 -16.01 13.63 5.07
N GLN A 139 -15.11 12.73 4.70
CA GLN A 139 -14.89 12.40 3.28
C GLN A 139 -14.67 10.90 3.03
N LEU A 140 -15.06 10.41 1.85
CA LEU A 140 -14.67 9.07 1.38
C LEU A 140 -13.28 9.11 0.78
N LEU A 141 -12.39 8.23 1.21
CA LEU A 141 -11.01 8.14 0.74
C LEU A 141 -10.79 6.88 -0.11
N LEU A 142 -9.77 6.92 -0.97
CA LEU A 142 -9.27 5.76 -1.72
C LEU A 142 -10.38 5.02 -2.48
N ASP A 143 -11.13 5.76 -3.30
CA ASP A 143 -12.25 5.25 -4.09
C ASP A 143 -13.33 4.59 -3.22
N GLY A 144 -13.60 5.18 -2.06
CA GLY A 144 -14.66 4.76 -1.14
C GLY A 144 -14.38 3.48 -0.37
N ARG A 145 -13.12 3.06 -0.29
CA ARG A 145 -12.71 1.97 0.61
C ARG A 145 -12.70 2.41 2.06
N LEU A 146 -12.25 3.64 2.30
CA LEU A 146 -12.20 4.25 3.62
C LEU A 146 -13.09 5.49 3.66
N PHE A 147 -13.42 5.93 4.86
CA PHE A 147 -13.90 7.27 5.10
C PHE A 147 -13.10 7.88 6.25
N VAL A 148 -13.07 9.21 6.28
CA VAL A 148 -12.58 10.00 7.40
C VAL A 148 -13.73 10.82 7.95
N LEU A 149 -13.84 10.89 9.26
CA LEU A 149 -14.76 11.73 10.00
C LEU A 149 -13.93 12.68 10.87
N ALA A 150 -14.07 13.98 10.64
CA ALA A 150 -13.46 15.03 11.45
C ALA A 150 -14.48 15.55 12.45
N GLN A 151 -14.13 15.52 13.73
CA GLN A 151 -15.00 15.95 14.82
C GLN A 151 -14.30 16.99 15.68
N GLN A 152 -15.00 18.05 15.99
CA GLN A 152 -14.58 19.04 16.97
C GLN A 152 -15.16 18.69 18.33
N ARG A 153 -14.31 18.67 19.35
CA ARG A 153 -14.74 18.39 20.72
C ARG A 153 -15.56 19.56 21.27
N ALA A 154 -16.64 19.27 22.01
CA ALA A 154 -17.46 20.30 22.63
C ALA A 154 -16.64 21.18 23.58
N VAL A 155 -16.79 22.50 23.44
CA VAL A 155 -15.98 23.56 24.07
C VAL A 155 -16.04 23.52 25.62
N GLY A 156 -17.04 22.87 26.22
CA GLY A 156 -17.21 22.82 27.68
C GLY A 156 -16.19 21.97 28.46
N LEU A 157 -15.32 21.23 27.78
CA LEU A 157 -14.32 20.33 28.40
C LEU A 157 -12.88 20.59 27.96
N ALA A 158 -12.67 21.52 27.02
CA ALA A 158 -11.33 21.90 26.56
C ALA A 158 -10.80 23.02 27.47
N GLY A 159 -9.51 22.95 27.83
CA GLY A 159 -8.83 24.07 28.49
C GLY A 159 -8.82 25.34 27.62
N PRO A 160 -8.22 26.43 28.09
CA PRO A 160 -8.09 27.68 27.32
C PRO A 160 -7.41 27.50 25.94
N ASP A 161 -6.76 26.35 25.71
CA ASP A 161 -5.99 26.02 24.52
C ASP A 161 -6.85 25.37 23.41
N GLY A 162 -7.72 26.16 22.80
CA GLY A 162 -8.06 26.04 21.37
C GLY A 162 -8.95 24.87 20.89
N HIS A 163 -9.33 24.96 19.61
CA HIS A 163 -10.15 23.99 18.90
C HIS A 163 -9.35 22.71 18.61
N GLU A 164 -9.63 21.63 19.33
CA GLU A 164 -9.12 20.29 19.01
C GLU A 164 -10.02 19.62 17.96
N VAL A 165 -9.43 19.20 16.84
CA VAL A 165 -10.09 18.39 15.80
C VAL A 165 -9.58 16.96 15.88
N ARG A 166 -10.49 16.01 16.03
CA ARG A 166 -10.21 14.57 16.00
C ARG A 166 -10.58 14.01 14.64
N LEU A 167 -9.64 13.31 14.00
CA LEU A 167 -9.92 12.57 12.75
C LEU A 167 -10.04 11.08 13.08
N SER A 168 -11.14 10.46 12.68
CA SER A 168 -11.33 9.01 12.71
C SER A 168 -11.41 8.47 11.29
N VAL A 169 -10.49 7.58 10.94
CA VAL A 169 -10.43 6.93 9.62
C VAL A 169 -10.83 5.47 9.77
N ALA A 170 -11.79 5.02 8.98
CA ALA A 170 -12.37 3.69 9.10
C ALA A 170 -12.83 3.13 7.74
N GLN A 171 -13.05 1.82 7.69
CA GLN A 171 -13.49 1.10 6.48
C GLN A 171 -14.96 1.39 6.17
N VAL A 172 -15.30 1.55 4.90
CA VAL A 172 -16.70 1.73 4.46
C VAL A 172 -17.47 0.40 4.45
N ALA A 173 -16.78 -0.74 4.46
CA ALA A 173 -17.42 -2.05 4.41
C ALA A 173 -18.17 -2.38 5.71
N ASP A 174 -17.56 -2.08 6.86
CA ASP A 174 -18.00 -2.50 8.20
C ASP A 174 -17.80 -1.42 9.29
N GLY A 175 -17.16 -0.30 8.95
CA GLY A 175 -16.82 0.77 9.89
C GLY A 175 -15.66 0.44 10.83
N ALA A 176 -14.87 -0.59 10.55
CA ALA A 176 -13.67 -0.91 11.33
C ALA A 176 -12.68 0.26 11.29
N GLN A 177 -12.27 0.75 12.46
CA GLN A 177 -11.38 1.91 12.58
C GLN A 177 -9.94 1.53 12.29
N ASN A 178 -9.31 2.22 11.34
CA ASN A 178 -7.91 2.03 10.97
C ASN A 178 -6.98 2.98 11.73
N THR A 179 -7.37 4.25 11.84
CA THR A 179 -6.48 5.31 12.36
C THR A 179 -7.29 6.38 13.08
N GLN A 180 -6.71 6.95 14.13
CA GLN A 180 -7.27 8.10 14.83
C GLN A 180 -6.19 9.13 15.07
N LEU A 181 -6.49 10.40 14.78
CA LEU A 181 -5.58 11.53 14.94
C LEU A 181 -6.23 12.60 15.81
N ARG A 182 -5.41 13.35 16.54
CA ARG A 182 -5.80 14.54 17.27
C ARG A 182 -4.96 15.70 16.77
N LEU A 183 -5.63 16.74 16.31
CA LEU A 183 -5.00 17.91 15.72
C LEU A 183 -5.39 19.12 16.58
N PRO A 184 -4.46 19.64 17.40
CA PRO A 184 -4.71 20.80 18.24
C PRO A 184 -4.72 22.09 17.41
N ALA A 185 -5.49 23.07 17.86
CA ALA A 185 -5.53 24.42 17.28
C ALA A 185 -5.76 24.46 15.76
N VAL A 186 -6.50 23.49 15.22
CA VAL A 186 -6.86 23.47 13.80
C VAL A 186 -7.98 24.46 13.55
N THR A 187 -7.70 25.42 12.68
CA THR A 187 -8.66 26.44 12.24
C THR A 187 -9.41 26.03 10.99
N GLU A 188 -8.78 25.21 10.15
CA GLU A 188 -9.32 24.75 8.88
C GLU A 188 -8.74 23.38 8.53
N LEU A 189 -9.58 22.49 8.00
CA LEU A 189 -9.21 21.16 7.54
C LEU A 189 -9.75 20.98 6.13
N VAL A 190 -8.90 20.51 5.22
CA VAL A 190 -9.30 20.11 3.86
C VAL A 190 -8.72 18.74 3.53
N ILE A 191 -9.41 17.97 2.71
CA ILE A 191 -9.09 16.56 2.49
C ILE A 191 -8.95 16.27 0.99
N ALA A 192 -7.83 15.64 0.63
CA ALA A 192 -7.52 15.17 -0.73
C ALA A 192 -7.84 13.67 -0.80
N ALA A 193 -9.11 13.37 -1.09
CA ALA A 193 -9.71 12.05 -0.93
C ALA A 193 -8.98 10.92 -1.67
N ARG A 194 -8.58 11.16 -2.92
CA ARG A 194 -8.00 10.12 -3.78
C ARG A 194 -6.62 9.69 -3.31
N ARG A 195 -5.84 10.59 -2.71
CA ARG A 195 -4.56 10.24 -2.08
C ARG A 195 -4.67 9.80 -0.63
N GLY A 196 -5.81 10.08 0.02
CA GLY A 196 -5.97 9.83 1.45
C GLY A 196 -5.09 10.78 2.28
N HIS A 197 -4.98 12.04 1.86
CA HIS A 197 -4.24 13.07 2.59
C HIS A 197 -5.20 14.13 3.14
N ALA A 198 -4.79 14.84 4.19
CA ALA A 198 -5.43 16.06 4.65
C ALA A 198 -4.41 17.19 4.75
N LEU A 199 -4.88 18.43 4.60
CA LEU A 199 -4.16 19.62 5.04
C LEU A 199 -4.88 20.20 6.25
N ALA A 200 -4.15 20.38 7.35
CA ALA A 200 -4.66 20.98 8.57
C ALA A 200 -3.99 22.34 8.77
N ARG A 201 -4.79 23.41 8.85
CA ARG A 201 -4.31 24.78 9.02
C ARG A 201 -4.26 25.17 10.48
N THR A 202 -3.10 25.64 10.91
CA THR A 202 -2.87 26.24 12.23
C THR A 202 -2.16 27.57 12.03
N GLY A 203 -2.92 28.67 12.10
CA GLY A 203 -2.41 30.01 11.79
C GLY A 203 -2.06 30.15 10.31
N ASP A 204 -0.78 30.45 10.04
CA ASP A 204 -0.18 30.61 8.71
C ASP A 204 0.45 29.32 8.16
N ARG A 205 0.39 28.22 8.92
CA ARG A 205 0.95 26.92 8.53
C ARG A 205 -0.12 25.92 8.11
N LEU A 206 0.21 25.09 7.13
CA LEU A 206 -0.54 23.91 6.73
C LEU A 206 0.30 22.65 6.94
N ALA A 207 -0.16 21.79 7.84
CA ALA A 207 0.41 20.45 7.98
C ALA A 207 -0.24 19.50 6.98
N ALA A 208 0.56 18.92 6.08
CA ALA A 208 0.12 17.84 5.20
C ALA A 208 0.23 16.50 5.92
N ILE A 209 -0.87 15.76 6.00
CA ILE A 209 -1.00 14.52 6.79
C ILE A 209 -1.49 13.39 5.89
N ASP A 210 -0.85 12.23 5.97
CA ASP A 210 -1.35 10.98 5.40
C ASP A 210 -2.35 10.34 6.35
N LEU A 211 -3.63 10.34 5.97
CA LEU A 211 -4.74 9.85 6.78
C LEU A 211 -4.74 8.32 6.91
N ARG A 212 -4.11 7.60 5.98
CA ARG A 212 -4.07 6.13 6.01
C ARG A 212 -3.22 5.59 7.15
N PHE A 213 -2.18 6.35 7.49
CA PHE A 213 -1.17 5.96 8.47
C PHE A 213 -1.11 6.93 9.65
N GLY A 214 -1.86 8.02 9.61
CA GLY A 214 -1.83 9.03 10.65
C GLY A 214 -0.52 9.81 10.71
N ARG A 215 0.14 9.98 9.56
CA ARG A 215 1.53 10.45 9.51
C ARG A 215 1.63 11.85 8.96
N TRP A 216 2.38 12.70 9.66
CA TRP A 216 2.83 13.99 9.13
C TRP A 216 3.78 13.80 7.95
N ILE A 217 3.48 14.46 6.83
CA ILE A 217 4.27 14.41 5.60
C ILE A 217 5.23 15.60 5.54
N ARG A 218 4.69 16.83 5.57
CA ARG A 218 5.45 18.08 5.45
C ARG A 218 4.61 19.29 5.87
N ASP A 219 5.27 20.41 6.10
CA ASP A 219 4.64 21.71 6.27
C ASP A 219 4.62 22.52 4.97
N LEU A 220 3.54 23.29 4.79
CA LEU A 220 3.37 24.28 3.74
C LEU A 220 3.05 25.64 4.39
N MET A 221 3.39 26.73 3.72
CA MET A 221 3.03 28.09 4.16
C MET A 221 1.79 28.59 3.44
N VAL A 222 0.90 29.21 4.19
CA VAL A 222 -0.27 29.89 3.65
C VAL A 222 0.06 31.36 3.45
N PRO A 223 -0.15 31.92 2.25
CA PRO A 223 -0.01 33.36 2.05
C PRO A 223 -0.94 34.15 2.98
N GLU A 224 -0.44 35.29 3.47
CA GLU A 224 -1.24 36.22 4.27
C GLU A 224 -2.49 36.68 3.49
N GLY A 225 -3.61 36.86 4.19
CA GLY A 225 -4.90 37.24 3.58
C GLY A 225 -5.70 36.07 3.00
N THR A 226 -5.19 34.83 3.07
CA THR A 226 -5.97 33.62 2.72
C THR A 226 -7.07 33.39 3.75
N LEU A 227 -8.32 33.48 3.30
CA LEU A 227 -9.54 33.28 4.08
C LEU A 227 -9.95 31.82 4.16
N GLN A 228 -9.89 31.10 3.03
CA GLN A 228 -10.28 29.69 2.93
C GLN A 228 -9.36 28.96 1.95
N ILE A 229 -9.33 27.64 2.08
CA ILE A 229 -8.52 26.76 1.28
C ILE A 229 -9.40 25.66 0.71
N ALA A 230 -9.13 25.24 -0.52
CA ALA A 230 -9.64 23.99 -1.09
C ALA A 230 -8.49 23.23 -1.75
N VAL A 231 -8.59 21.91 -1.83
CA VAL A 231 -7.58 21.05 -2.44
C VAL A 231 -8.22 20.12 -3.44
N ASP A 232 -7.59 19.86 -4.57
CA ASP A 232 -8.07 18.81 -5.49
C ASP A 232 -7.90 17.40 -4.88
N ASP A 233 -8.62 16.42 -5.43
CA ASP A 233 -8.59 15.04 -4.92
C ASP A 233 -7.17 14.42 -4.88
N GLY A 234 -6.26 14.94 -5.73
CA GLY A 234 -4.88 14.50 -5.88
C GLY A 234 -3.85 15.23 -5.02
N LEU A 235 -4.21 16.29 -4.28
CA LEU A 235 -3.27 17.22 -3.64
C LEU A 235 -2.20 17.75 -4.63
N GLN A 236 -2.58 17.98 -5.88
CA GLN A 236 -1.74 18.62 -6.89
C GLN A 236 -1.95 20.13 -6.91
N ARG A 237 -3.17 20.58 -6.62
CA ARG A 237 -3.56 21.99 -6.66
C ARG A 237 -4.30 22.38 -5.40
N ILE A 238 -4.02 23.60 -4.94
CA ILE A 238 -4.62 24.23 -3.77
C ILE A 238 -5.25 25.52 -4.26
N ALA A 239 -6.54 25.68 -4.03
CA ALA A 239 -7.23 26.94 -4.24
C ALA A 239 -7.19 27.75 -2.94
N LEU A 240 -6.76 29.00 -3.02
CA LEU A 240 -6.65 29.96 -1.93
C LEU A 240 -7.70 31.04 -2.17
N ALA A 241 -8.73 31.08 -1.32
CA ALA A 241 -9.70 32.16 -1.35
C ALA A 241 -9.19 33.34 -0.55
N THR A 242 -9.22 34.53 -1.13
CA THR A 242 -8.81 35.80 -0.52
C THR A 242 -9.96 36.81 -0.62
N VAL A 243 -9.83 37.96 0.05
CA VAL A 243 -10.76 39.11 -0.14
C VAL A 243 -10.86 39.57 -1.60
N ASP A 244 -9.83 39.23 -2.36
CA ASP A 244 -9.48 39.73 -3.68
C ASP A 244 -9.94 38.76 -4.80
N GLY A 245 -10.52 37.62 -4.41
CA GLY A 245 -10.96 36.53 -5.28
C GLY A 245 -10.26 35.21 -4.96
N LEU A 246 -10.32 34.29 -5.91
CA LEU A 246 -9.77 32.95 -5.79
C LEU A 246 -8.45 32.85 -6.57
N GLU A 247 -7.41 32.31 -5.93
CA GLU A 247 -6.13 31.98 -6.54
C GLU A 247 -5.90 30.47 -6.57
N LEU A 248 -5.39 29.92 -7.66
CA LEU A 248 -5.04 28.50 -7.77
C LEU A 248 -3.53 28.32 -7.85
N VAL A 249 -2.95 27.55 -6.92
CA VAL A 249 -1.50 27.28 -6.82
C VAL A 249 -1.21 25.78 -6.79
N ARG A 250 0.02 25.39 -7.10
CA ARG A 250 0.49 24.01 -6.88
C ARG A 250 0.87 23.80 -5.42
N ALA A 251 0.67 22.59 -4.91
CA ALA A 251 1.08 22.27 -3.54
C ALA A 251 2.58 22.46 -3.31
N GLU A 252 3.41 22.21 -4.33
CA GLU A 252 4.86 22.40 -4.29
C GLU A 252 5.27 23.88 -4.17
N ALA A 253 4.46 24.80 -4.70
CA ALA A 253 4.73 26.24 -4.62
C ALA A 253 4.58 26.78 -3.19
N LEU A 254 3.84 26.07 -2.32
CA LEU A 254 3.68 26.40 -0.91
C LEU A 254 4.70 25.68 0.00
N ALA A 255 5.53 24.79 -0.55
CA ALA A 255 6.50 24.03 0.24
C ALA A 255 7.64 24.94 0.71
N VAL A 256 7.89 24.95 2.01
CA VAL A 256 9.00 25.70 2.60
C VAL A 256 10.30 25.04 2.20
N SER A 257 11.23 25.82 1.63
CA SER A 257 12.61 25.34 1.49
C SER A 257 13.22 25.19 2.88
N PRO A 258 13.73 24.00 3.25
CA PRO A 258 14.25 23.73 4.60
C PRO A 258 15.43 24.63 5.02
N ALA A 259 16.02 25.38 4.08
CA ALA A 259 17.08 26.35 4.35
C ALA A 259 16.59 27.61 5.10
N GLN A 260 15.29 27.96 5.06
CA GLN A 260 14.77 29.15 5.75
C GLN A 260 14.29 28.85 7.18
N SER A 261 13.76 27.65 7.45
CA SER A 261 13.19 27.29 8.75
C SER A 261 14.24 27.05 9.86
N GLN A 262 15.52 26.85 9.52
CA GLN A 262 16.60 26.77 10.52
C GLN A 262 17.08 28.15 11.02
N GLY A 263 16.77 29.24 10.31
CA GLY A 263 17.15 30.60 10.72
C GLY A 263 16.31 31.13 11.89
N ASP A 264 14.99 30.90 11.88
CA ASP A 264 14.07 31.45 12.89
C ASP A 264 14.01 30.65 14.20
N ALA A 265 14.27 29.33 14.16
CA ALA A 265 14.33 28.51 15.37
C ALA A 265 15.57 28.84 16.25
N GLY A 266 16.60 29.45 15.67
CA GLY A 266 17.77 29.95 16.40
C GLY A 266 17.46 31.21 17.23
N ALA A 267 16.67 32.13 16.68
CA ALA A 267 16.35 33.41 17.32
C ALA A 267 15.37 33.28 18.50
N MET A 268 14.39 32.36 18.44
CA MET A 268 13.49 32.12 19.57
C MET A 268 14.18 31.46 20.77
N ARG A 269 15.24 30.66 20.56
CA ARG A 269 15.99 30.02 21.66
C ARG A 269 16.91 30.97 22.43
N GLU A 270 17.40 32.03 21.80
CA GLU A 270 18.19 33.06 22.51
C GLU A 270 17.29 33.93 23.41
N THR A 271 16.03 34.14 23.03
CA THR A 271 15.09 34.98 23.80
C THR A 271 14.53 34.26 25.06
N GLU A 272 14.39 32.93 25.03
CA GLU A 272 13.99 32.12 26.20
C GLU A 272 15.15 31.81 27.17
N ALA A 273 16.40 31.90 26.70
CA ALA A 273 17.57 31.73 27.55
C ALA A 273 17.88 32.97 28.40
N GLU A 274 17.59 34.18 27.89
CA GLU A 274 17.76 35.43 28.66
C GLU A 274 16.66 35.63 29.73
N SER A 275 15.45 35.09 29.53
CA SER A 275 14.36 35.22 30.52
C SER A 275 14.51 34.30 31.73
N ARG A 276 15.22 33.17 31.60
CA ARG A 276 15.49 32.24 32.72
C ARG A 276 16.66 32.65 33.62
N ALA A 277 17.51 33.58 33.19
CA ALA A 277 18.65 34.03 33.99
C ALA A 277 18.30 35.09 35.06
N ALA A 278 17.04 35.55 35.13
CA ALA A 278 16.63 36.67 35.98
C ALA A 278 15.86 36.28 37.28
N GLU A 279 15.52 35.00 37.51
CA GLU A 279 14.60 34.62 38.60
C GLU A 279 15.17 33.72 39.71
N ASP A 280 16.47 33.41 39.75
CA ASP A 280 17.01 32.52 40.81
C ASP A 280 18.00 33.23 41.75
N GLY A 281 17.45 33.77 42.83
CA GLY A 281 18.21 34.32 43.95
C GLY A 281 17.35 34.40 45.21
N GLY A 282 17.51 33.43 46.14
CA GLY A 282 16.89 33.51 47.46
C GLY A 282 16.98 32.26 48.34
N ASP A 283 18.06 32.19 49.13
CA ASP A 283 18.18 31.72 50.54
C ASP A 283 17.55 30.41 51.08
N ALA A 284 18.45 29.52 51.49
CA ALA A 284 18.68 28.93 52.83
C ALA A 284 17.56 28.15 53.61
N ASP A 285 17.77 26.82 53.70
CA ASP A 285 17.88 25.88 54.87
C ASP A 285 17.18 26.16 56.25
N PRO A 286 17.00 25.18 57.19
CA PRO A 286 17.25 23.71 57.16
C PRO A 286 16.21 22.80 57.89
N ALA A 287 16.45 21.47 57.77
CA ALA A 287 16.24 20.37 58.73
C ALA A 287 14.82 19.88 59.13
N HIS A 288 14.54 18.59 58.86
CA HIS A 288 14.14 17.65 59.92
C HIS A 288 14.36 16.16 59.57
N ALA A 289 14.78 15.46 60.62
CA ALA A 289 15.15 14.06 60.85
C ALA A 289 14.30 12.91 60.27
N ALA A 290 15.04 11.83 59.94
CA ALA A 290 14.88 10.42 60.34
C ALA A 290 13.57 9.63 60.07
N GLY A 291 13.73 8.50 59.39
CA GLY A 291 12.78 7.39 59.37
C GLY A 291 13.35 6.17 58.62
N GLU A 292 13.82 5.18 59.37
CA GLU A 292 14.32 3.87 58.92
C GLU A 292 13.21 2.92 58.40
N ALA A 293 13.67 1.79 57.84
CA ALA A 293 12.97 0.56 57.38
C ALA A 293 12.69 0.54 55.87
N GLY A 294 13.08 -0.47 55.09
CA GLY A 294 13.67 -1.78 55.35
C GLY A 294 13.33 -2.71 54.18
N ASN A 295 14.24 -3.62 53.84
CA ASN A 295 14.11 -4.78 52.92
C ASN A 295 13.95 -4.43 51.43
N GLY A 296 14.56 -5.10 50.45
CA GLY A 296 15.30 -6.36 50.42
C GLY A 296 15.30 -6.88 48.98
N ALA A 297 16.14 -7.88 48.73
CA ALA A 297 16.24 -8.71 47.51
C ALA A 297 17.03 -8.11 46.33
N GLY A 298 18.31 -8.50 46.27
CA GLY A 298 19.11 -8.48 45.06
C GLY A 298 18.89 -9.75 44.22
N HIS A 299 18.86 -9.55 42.91
CA HIS A 299 19.21 -10.45 41.80
C HIS A 299 19.82 -9.50 40.77
N GLY A 300 21.02 -9.65 40.21
CA GLY A 300 21.82 -10.84 39.95
C GLY A 300 22.38 -10.63 38.53
N ASP A 301 23.60 -10.10 38.45
CA ASP A 301 24.38 -9.92 37.22
C ASP A 301 24.51 -11.25 36.46
N ALA A 302 23.91 -11.34 35.28
CA ALA A 302 24.05 -12.50 34.39
C ALA A 302 23.75 -12.20 32.91
N ALA A 303 24.12 -11.02 32.38
CA ALA A 303 23.85 -10.67 30.98
C ALA A 303 25.07 -10.21 30.16
N GLU A 304 26.27 -10.06 30.75
CA GLU A 304 27.39 -9.41 30.05
C GLU A 304 28.49 -10.36 29.52
N LEU A 305 28.37 -11.68 29.74
CA LEU A 305 29.43 -12.65 29.38
C LEU A 305 29.15 -13.51 28.13
N ALA A 306 28.02 -13.34 27.43
CA ALA A 306 27.68 -14.17 26.26
C ALA A 306 28.04 -13.56 24.88
N ALA A 307 28.53 -12.31 24.83
CA ALA A 307 28.81 -11.61 23.56
C ALA A 307 30.25 -11.77 23.04
N ALA A 308 31.17 -12.34 23.83
CA ALA A 308 32.59 -12.39 23.50
C ALA A 308 33.04 -13.67 22.77
N GLU A 309 32.20 -14.71 22.69
CA GLU A 309 32.64 -16.05 22.23
C GLU A 309 32.25 -16.41 20.77
N LEU A 310 31.53 -15.53 20.06
CA LEU A 310 31.12 -15.77 18.66
C LEU A 310 32.03 -15.09 17.59
N ALA A 311 33.18 -14.53 18.00
CA ALA A 311 34.10 -13.82 17.10
C ALA A 311 35.31 -14.64 16.62
N ALA A 312 35.36 -15.95 16.91
CA ALA A 312 36.50 -16.79 16.54
C ALA A 312 36.23 -17.65 15.29
N ALA A 313 37.11 -17.47 14.30
CA ALA A 313 37.42 -18.37 13.18
C ALA A 313 36.53 -18.34 11.92
N ALA A 314 36.63 -17.24 11.15
CA ALA A 314 36.70 -17.35 9.69
C ALA A 314 38.18 -17.30 9.28
N PRO A 315 38.74 -18.30 8.56
CA PRO A 315 40.13 -18.28 8.17
C PRO A 315 40.35 -17.12 7.18
N ALA A 316 41.21 -16.18 7.55
CA ALA A 316 41.73 -15.17 6.65
C ALA A 316 42.45 -15.89 5.50
N ALA A 317 41.81 -15.93 4.34
CA ALA A 317 42.41 -16.48 3.13
C ALA A 317 43.61 -15.61 2.74
N THR A 318 44.81 -16.13 2.94
CA THR A 318 46.07 -15.56 2.50
C THR A 318 45.97 -15.20 1.02
N ALA A 319 46.09 -13.92 0.70
CA ALA A 319 46.02 -13.42 -0.67
C ALA A 319 47.18 -14.01 -1.50
N ALA A 320 46.85 -14.92 -2.41
CA ALA A 320 47.79 -15.43 -3.40
C ALA A 320 48.30 -14.28 -4.30
N PRO A 321 49.55 -14.35 -4.81
CA PRO A 321 50.14 -13.33 -5.66
C PRO A 321 49.28 -13.07 -6.91
N LEU A 322 49.10 -11.79 -7.22
CA LEU A 322 48.18 -11.29 -8.25
C LEU A 322 48.73 -11.59 -9.65
N GLU A 323 48.08 -12.51 -10.36
CA GLU A 323 48.26 -12.66 -11.81
C GLU A 323 47.92 -11.34 -12.54
N PRO A 324 48.63 -11.02 -13.64
CA PRO A 324 48.32 -9.86 -14.46
C PRO A 324 46.88 -9.93 -14.99
N PRO A 325 46.18 -8.78 -15.12
CA PRO A 325 44.78 -8.77 -15.53
C PRO A 325 44.63 -9.27 -16.97
N GLY A 326 44.22 -10.52 -17.13
CA GLY A 326 43.75 -11.07 -18.40
C GLY A 326 42.43 -10.43 -18.87
N PRO A 327 41.98 -10.72 -20.10
CA PRO A 327 40.68 -10.27 -20.59
C PRO A 327 39.53 -10.76 -19.68
N LEU A 328 38.45 -10.00 -19.62
CA LEU A 328 37.25 -10.41 -18.88
C LEU A 328 36.69 -11.69 -19.52
N PRO A 329 36.29 -12.69 -18.71
CA PRO A 329 35.70 -13.92 -19.24
C PRO A 329 34.35 -13.62 -19.91
N ASP A 330 34.21 -14.00 -21.18
CA ASP A 330 32.97 -13.93 -21.95
C ASP A 330 32.21 -15.26 -21.85
N VAL A 331 31.69 -15.54 -20.65
CA VAL A 331 30.98 -16.79 -20.33
C VAL A 331 29.56 -16.43 -19.86
N PRO A 332 28.52 -17.17 -20.27
CA PRO A 332 27.15 -16.94 -19.82
C PRO A 332 27.04 -16.89 -18.29
N LEU A 333 26.30 -15.92 -17.78
CA LEU A 333 26.10 -15.71 -16.34
C LEU A 333 24.96 -16.60 -15.83
N VAL A 334 25.16 -17.93 -15.91
CA VAL A 334 24.14 -18.97 -15.68
C VAL A 334 23.41 -18.87 -14.33
N ARG A 335 24.03 -18.26 -13.31
CA ARG A 335 23.37 -18.06 -12.00
C ARG A 335 22.41 -16.88 -11.95
N LEU A 336 22.51 -15.98 -12.92
CA LEU A 336 21.55 -14.91 -13.17
C LEU A 336 20.64 -15.22 -14.35
N ASP A 337 20.86 -16.31 -15.08
CA ASP A 337 20.13 -16.56 -16.32
C ASP A 337 18.62 -16.40 -16.11
N PRO A 338 17.92 -15.77 -17.06
CA PRO A 338 16.49 -15.73 -17.04
C PRO A 338 15.98 -17.17 -16.98
N VAL A 339 14.89 -17.40 -16.24
CA VAL A 339 14.13 -18.65 -16.40
C VAL A 339 13.82 -18.72 -17.89
N THR A 340 14.37 -19.74 -18.56
CA THR A 340 14.43 -19.91 -20.01
C THR A 340 13.15 -19.37 -20.64
N ALA A 341 13.28 -18.32 -21.46
CA ALA A 341 12.19 -17.84 -22.29
C ALA A 341 11.89 -18.94 -23.31
N THR A 342 10.97 -19.84 -22.95
CA THR A 342 10.35 -20.74 -23.91
C THR A 342 9.81 -19.88 -25.05
N ALA A 343 9.89 -20.38 -26.29
CA ALA A 343 9.40 -19.65 -27.47
C ALA A 343 8.03 -19.02 -27.17
N THR A 344 7.99 -17.69 -27.18
CA THR A 344 6.82 -16.91 -26.79
C THR A 344 5.74 -17.15 -27.82
N ALA A 345 4.65 -17.81 -27.39
CA ALA A 345 3.40 -17.77 -28.12
C ALA A 345 3.07 -16.31 -28.48
N THR A 346 2.51 -16.09 -29.67
CA THR A 346 2.03 -14.77 -30.09
C THR A 346 1.00 -14.23 -29.10
N PRO A 347 0.83 -12.90 -28.97
CA PRO A 347 -0.23 -12.29 -28.15
C PRO A 347 -1.61 -12.93 -28.37
N GLU A 348 -1.94 -13.24 -29.62
CA GLU A 348 -3.20 -13.89 -30.01
C GLU A 348 -3.28 -15.34 -29.49
N GLN A 349 -2.20 -16.11 -29.61
CA GLN A 349 -2.12 -17.45 -29.04
C GLN A 349 -2.24 -17.41 -27.52
N ILE A 350 -1.63 -16.43 -26.84
CA ILE A 350 -1.75 -16.25 -25.39
C ILE A 350 -3.20 -15.95 -25.03
N ALA A 351 -3.82 -14.96 -25.68
CA ALA A 351 -5.21 -14.58 -25.42
C ALA A 351 -6.18 -15.76 -25.64
N HIS A 352 -6.00 -16.51 -26.72
CA HIS A 352 -6.79 -17.71 -27.02
C HIS A 352 -6.59 -18.80 -25.95
N SER A 353 -5.35 -19.03 -25.55
CA SER A 353 -4.97 -20.01 -24.51
C SER A 353 -5.52 -19.64 -23.13
N VAL A 354 -5.60 -18.34 -22.81
CA VAL A 354 -6.25 -17.81 -21.60
C VAL A 354 -7.77 -18.03 -21.68
N GLU A 355 -8.40 -17.70 -22.81
CA GLU A 355 -9.84 -17.88 -22.99
C GLU A 355 -10.26 -19.34 -22.80
N LEU A 356 -9.57 -20.28 -23.44
CA LEU A 356 -9.84 -21.72 -23.30
C LEU A 356 -9.75 -22.18 -21.84
N ARG A 357 -8.76 -21.67 -21.08
CA ARG A 357 -8.64 -22.00 -19.64
C ARG A 357 -9.73 -21.36 -18.79
N LEU A 358 -10.16 -20.13 -19.11
CA LEU A 358 -11.30 -19.51 -18.42
C LEU A 358 -12.60 -20.28 -18.69
N GLN A 359 -12.79 -20.78 -19.91
CA GLN A 359 -13.92 -21.66 -20.25
C GLN A 359 -13.85 -22.98 -19.49
N LEU A 360 -12.67 -23.60 -19.40
CA LEU A 360 -12.45 -24.80 -18.60
C LEU A 360 -12.79 -24.55 -17.12
N MET A 361 -12.32 -23.46 -16.52
CA MET A 361 -12.64 -23.12 -15.12
C MET A 361 -14.13 -22.88 -14.91
N GLY A 362 -14.80 -22.25 -15.87
CA GLY A 362 -16.26 -22.10 -15.85
C GLY A 362 -17.00 -23.43 -15.93
N ALA A 363 -16.53 -24.35 -16.77
CA ALA A 363 -17.12 -25.68 -16.91
C ALA A 363 -16.91 -26.55 -15.66
N LEU A 364 -15.72 -26.51 -15.06
CA LEU A 364 -15.43 -27.18 -13.80
C LEU A 364 -16.30 -26.64 -12.66
N ALA A 365 -16.41 -25.32 -12.54
CA ALA A 365 -17.28 -24.71 -11.53
C ALA A 365 -18.75 -25.10 -11.74
N ALA A 366 -19.24 -25.10 -12.98
CA ALA A 366 -20.60 -25.51 -13.30
C ALA A 366 -20.85 -27.00 -12.95
N ALA A 367 -19.92 -27.89 -13.29
CA ALA A 367 -20.01 -29.32 -12.95
C ALA A 367 -20.00 -29.53 -11.43
N ALA A 368 -19.12 -28.83 -10.69
CA ALA A 368 -19.04 -28.91 -9.24
C ALA A 368 -20.28 -28.34 -8.54
N ILE A 369 -20.90 -27.30 -9.09
CA ILE A 369 -22.18 -26.76 -8.60
C ILE A 369 -23.32 -27.76 -8.87
N ALA A 370 -23.38 -28.34 -10.06
CA ALA A 370 -24.40 -29.33 -10.40
C ALA A 370 -24.31 -30.58 -9.51
N ASP A 371 -23.09 -31.06 -9.25
CA ASP A 371 -22.84 -32.16 -8.29
C ASP A 371 -23.27 -31.78 -6.86
N ALA A 372 -23.00 -30.53 -6.45
CA ALA A 372 -23.44 -30.04 -5.14
C ALA A 372 -24.97 -29.92 -5.01
N TRP A 373 -25.67 -29.57 -6.10
CA TRP A 373 -27.13 -29.60 -6.13
C TRP A 373 -27.68 -31.03 -6.13
N ASP A 374 -27.07 -31.94 -6.90
CA ASP A 374 -27.50 -33.34 -6.97
C ASP A 374 -27.35 -34.07 -5.63
N THR A 375 -26.24 -33.84 -4.94
CA THR A 375 -25.97 -34.39 -3.60
C THR A 375 -26.76 -33.67 -2.51
N GLY A 376 -27.23 -32.45 -2.76
CA GLY A 376 -27.89 -31.60 -1.76
C GLY A 376 -26.94 -30.80 -0.88
N ARG A 377 -25.62 -30.82 -1.14
CA ARG A 377 -24.63 -29.96 -0.46
C ARG A 377 -24.95 -28.48 -0.62
N ILE A 378 -25.48 -28.09 -1.78
CA ILE A 378 -26.10 -26.78 -1.98
C ILE A 378 -27.59 -27.04 -2.18
N SER A 379 -28.42 -26.49 -1.30
CA SER A 379 -29.87 -26.68 -1.36
C SER A 379 -30.59 -25.40 -1.01
N LYS A 380 -31.78 -25.21 -1.59
CA LYS A 380 -32.68 -24.16 -1.12
C LYS A 380 -33.21 -24.54 0.26
N THR A 381 -33.25 -23.58 1.18
CA THR A 381 -33.82 -23.81 2.51
C THR A 381 -35.28 -24.25 2.39
N ASP A 382 -35.59 -25.43 2.91
CA ASP A 382 -36.94 -25.94 3.04
C ASP A 382 -37.49 -25.57 4.44
N PRO A 383 -38.54 -24.73 4.53
CA PRO A 383 -39.10 -24.32 5.82
C PRO A 383 -39.72 -25.47 6.62
N HIS A 384 -39.99 -26.62 5.98
CA HIS A 384 -40.58 -27.79 6.62
C HIS A 384 -39.54 -28.79 7.14
N ARG A 385 -38.25 -28.54 6.90
CA ARG A 385 -37.15 -29.40 7.36
C ARG A 385 -36.29 -28.66 8.37
N PRO A 386 -35.56 -29.38 9.23
CA PRO A 386 -34.57 -28.74 10.08
C PRO A 386 -33.58 -27.92 9.24
N PRO A 387 -33.11 -26.76 9.73
CA PRO A 387 -32.11 -25.95 9.04
C PRO A 387 -30.90 -26.80 8.62
N PHE A 388 -30.43 -26.61 7.38
CA PHE A 388 -29.27 -27.32 6.80
C PHE A 388 -29.40 -28.85 6.72
N ALA A 389 -30.57 -29.45 6.96
CA ALA A 389 -30.72 -30.92 6.93
C ALA A 389 -30.27 -31.53 5.60
N ASP A 390 -30.57 -30.86 4.49
CA ASP A 390 -30.17 -31.28 3.16
C ASP A 390 -28.68 -31.13 2.89
N GLU A 391 -28.11 -29.99 3.30
CA GLU A 391 -26.68 -29.72 3.20
C GLU A 391 -25.87 -30.74 4.01
N VAL A 392 -26.28 -31.04 5.24
CA VAL A 392 -25.67 -32.09 6.07
C VAL A 392 -25.76 -33.46 5.38
N GLY A 393 -26.92 -33.79 4.81
CA GLY A 393 -27.10 -35.03 4.05
C GLY A 393 -26.17 -35.14 2.84
N GLY A 394 -25.97 -34.03 2.11
CA GLY A 394 -25.05 -33.95 0.97
C GLY A 394 -23.58 -33.99 1.38
N LEU A 395 -23.19 -33.28 2.44
CA LEU A 395 -21.83 -33.30 2.99
C LEU A 395 -21.42 -34.69 3.48
N LEU A 396 -22.35 -35.43 4.09
CA LEU A 396 -22.13 -36.82 4.51
C LEU A 396 -22.30 -37.83 3.37
N ARG A 397 -22.63 -37.37 2.15
CA ARG A 397 -22.90 -38.21 0.96
C ARG A 397 -24.00 -39.26 1.19
N ILE A 398 -24.98 -38.93 2.02
CA ILE A 398 -26.14 -39.79 2.33
C ILE A 398 -27.25 -39.57 1.29
N ALA A 399 -27.31 -38.39 0.67
CA ALA A 399 -28.26 -38.04 -0.37
C ALA A 399 -27.53 -37.81 -1.72
N SER A 400 -28.16 -38.25 -2.81
CA SER A 400 -27.76 -38.00 -4.21
C SER A 400 -28.96 -38.21 -5.14
N GLY A 401 -28.84 -37.85 -6.42
CA GLY A 401 -29.88 -38.04 -7.42
C GLY A 401 -30.99 -37.00 -7.38
N ARG A 402 -30.75 -35.82 -6.79
CA ARG A 402 -31.74 -34.74 -6.74
C ARG A 402 -31.84 -33.96 -8.06
N GLN A 403 -30.75 -33.84 -8.80
CA GLN A 403 -30.61 -33.05 -10.03
C GLN A 403 -29.72 -33.79 -11.05
N PRO A 404 -30.06 -35.04 -11.42
CA PRO A 404 -29.18 -35.87 -12.23
C PRO A 404 -29.02 -35.34 -13.66
N ASP A 405 -30.05 -34.69 -14.22
CA ASP A 405 -30.03 -34.18 -15.58
C ASP A 405 -29.09 -32.97 -15.72
N GLU A 406 -29.11 -32.07 -14.75
CA GLU A 406 -28.20 -30.93 -14.65
C GLU A 406 -26.75 -31.39 -14.53
N LEU A 407 -26.48 -32.41 -13.70
CA LEU A 407 -25.15 -32.98 -13.53
C LEU A 407 -24.63 -33.61 -14.82
N VAL A 408 -25.44 -34.43 -15.50
CA VAL A 408 -25.06 -35.04 -16.79
C VAL A 408 -24.76 -33.97 -17.83
N SER A 409 -25.60 -32.94 -17.94
CA SER A 409 -25.40 -31.83 -18.88
C SER A 409 -24.09 -31.09 -18.63
N ALA A 410 -23.76 -30.83 -17.36
CA ALA A 410 -22.53 -30.15 -16.98
C ALA A 410 -21.27 -31.00 -17.27
N ILE A 411 -21.31 -32.30 -17.00
CA ILE A 411 -20.21 -33.23 -17.29
C ILE A 411 -19.94 -33.32 -18.80
N VAL A 412 -20.98 -33.39 -19.62
CA VAL A 412 -20.82 -33.42 -21.10
C VAL A 412 -20.13 -32.16 -21.59
N ARG A 413 -20.53 -30.99 -21.06
CA ARG A 413 -19.90 -29.71 -21.40
C ARG A 413 -18.45 -29.64 -20.95
N LEU A 414 -18.14 -30.14 -19.75
CA LEU A 414 -16.77 -30.19 -19.24
C LEU A 414 -15.87 -31.03 -20.14
N ARG A 415 -16.26 -32.27 -20.48
CA ARG A 415 -15.47 -33.16 -21.35
C ARG A 415 -15.16 -32.54 -22.71
N THR A 416 -16.15 -31.85 -23.29
CA THR A 416 -15.97 -31.15 -24.58
C THR A 416 -14.87 -30.09 -24.51
N ILE A 417 -14.68 -29.43 -23.36
CA ILE A 417 -13.67 -28.39 -23.16
C ILE A 417 -12.32 -28.99 -22.73
N GLU A 418 -12.33 -30.07 -21.93
CA GLU A 418 -11.11 -30.78 -21.54
C GLU A 418 -10.32 -31.29 -22.75
N ASP A 419 -11.01 -31.82 -23.76
CA ASP A 419 -10.40 -32.28 -25.01
C ASP A 419 -9.65 -31.15 -25.77
N LEU A 420 -9.94 -29.89 -25.46
CA LEU A 420 -9.36 -28.71 -26.10
C LEU A 420 -8.17 -28.09 -25.33
N VAL A 421 -7.87 -28.53 -24.09
CA VAL A 421 -6.85 -27.88 -23.22
C VAL A 421 -5.74 -28.84 -22.79
N VAL A 422 -4.48 -28.47 -23.04
CA VAL A 422 -3.29 -29.18 -22.54
C VAL A 422 -2.79 -28.56 -21.22
N ALA A 423 -2.55 -29.43 -20.23
CA ALA A 423 -2.45 -29.16 -18.79
C ALA A 423 -1.50 -28.02 -18.35
N ALA A 424 -2.08 -27.03 -17.65
CA ALA A 424 -1.42 -26.21 -16.62
C ALA A 424 -2.48 -25.45 -15.79
N ASP A 425 -3.30 -26.17 -15.00
CA ASP A 425 -4.61 -25.65 -14.58
C ASP A 425 -4.68 -25.09 -13.14
N ARG A 426 -3.69 -25.42 -12.30
CA ARG A 426 -3.73 -25.12 -10.85
C ARG A 426 -3.66 -23.63 -10.53
N VAL A 427 -2.74 -22.89 -11.15
CA VAL A 427 -2.64 -21.44 -10.96
C VAL A 427 -3.83 -20.72 -11.58
N PHE A 428 -4.33 -21.23 -12.72
CA PHE A 428 -5.50 -20.67 -13.39
C PHE A 428 -6.77 -20.75 -12.55
N ALA A 429 -6.96 -21.83 -11.79
CA ALA A 429 -8.09 -21.95 -10.87
C ALA A 429 -8.11 -20.81 -9.83
N ILE A 430 -6.95 -20.32 -9.37
CA ILE A 430 -6.85 -19.19 -8.43
C ILE A 430 -6.95 -17.84 -9.16
N LEU A 431 -6.41 -17.74 -10.38
CA LEU A 431 -6.43 -16.52 -11.20
C LEU A 431 -7.81 -16.19 -11.79
N ALA A 432 -8.60 -17.20 -12.15
CA ALA A 432 -9.81 -17.08 -12.95
C ALA A 432 -10.78 -15.98 -12.46
N PRO A 433 -11.12 -15.89 -11.15
CA PRO A 433 -12.01 -14.85 -10.64
C PRO A 433 -11.50 -13.41 -10.82
N ARG A 434 -10.18 -13.22 -10.94
CA ARG A 434 -9.55 -11.91 -11.18
C ARG A 434 -9.53 -11.54 -12.66
N LEU A 435 -9.53 -12.53 -13.53
CA LEU A 435 -9.56 -12.36 -14.98
C LEU A 435 -11.00 -12.23 -15.53
N ARG A 436 -11.98 -12.85 -14.87
CA ARG A 436 -13.39 -12.86 -15.26
C ARG A 436 -14.31 -12.83 -14.03
N GLY A 437 -14.98 -11.71 -13.81
CA GLY A 437 -15.80 -11.48 -12.61
C GLY A 437 -16.97 -12.46 -12.44
N GLU A 438 -17.50 -13.01 -13.53
CA GLU A 438 -18.53 -14.04 -13.51
C GLU A 438 -18.06 -15.32 -12.82
N LEU A 439 -16.78 -15.67 -12.97
CA LEU A 439 -16.19 -16.82 -12.28
C LEU A 439 -16.10 -16.57 -10.77
N ALA A 440 -15.89 -15.34 -10.33
CA ALA A 440 -15.98 -15.00 -8.91
C ALA A 440 -17.38 -15.30 -8.35
N ARG A 441 -18.44 -15.03 -9.12
CA ARG A 441 -19.80 -15.37 -8.71
C ARG A 441 -20.03 -16.87 -8.65
N LEU A 442 -19.58 -17.63 -9.65
CA LEU A 442 -19.69 -19.10 -9.65
C LEU A 442 -18.93 -19.71 -8.46
N TYR A 443 -17.74 -19.20 -8.16
CA TYR A 443 -16.95 -19.67 -7.03
C TYR A 443 -17.63 -19.35 -5.70
N GLY A 444 -18.22 -18.16 -5.56
CA GLY A 444 -19.01 -17.81 -4.36
C GLY A 444 -20.22 -18.72 -4.16
N ILE A 445 -20.92 -19.09 -5.24
CA ILE A 445 -22.02 -20.07 -5.19
C ILE A 445 -21.49 -21.44 -4.74
N LEU A 446 -20.41 -21.91 -5.36
CA LEU A 446 -19.81 -23.21 -5.05
C LEU A 446 -19.27 -23.28 -3.61
N ALA A 447 -18.76 -22.17 -3.11
CA ALA A 447 -18.24 -22.05 -1.75
C ALA A 447 -19.35 -22.14 -0.70
N ASN A 448 -20.53 -21.57 -0.99
CA ASN A 448 -21.75 -21.59 -0.17
C ASN A 448 -21.55 -21.13 1.30
N ASP A 449 -20.53 -20.31 1.57
CA ASP A 449 -20.23 -19.79 2.90
C ASP A 449 -19.75 -18.34 2.78
N PRO A 450 -20.52 -17.33 3.26
CA PRO A 450 -20.12 -15.92 3.19
C PRO A 450 -18.85 -15.57 3.99
N GLY A 451 -18.50 -16.35 5.01
CA GLY A 451 -17.31 -16.13 5.84
C GLY A 451 -16.04 -16.75 5.23
N ARG A 452 -16.20 -17.62 4.22
CA ARG A 452 -15.11 -18.33 3.57
C ARG A 452 -14.44 -17.46 2.51
N PRO A 453 -13.10 -17.49 2.39
CA PRO A 453 -12.43 -16.81 1.28
C PRO A 453 -12.94 -17.28 -0.08
N LEU A 454 -12.97 -16.36 -1.05
CA LEU A 454 -13.45 -16.66 -2.40
C LEU A 454 -12.71 -17.83 -3.07
N VAL A 455 -11.41 -17.95 -2.80
CA VAL A 455 -10.58 -19.08 -3.22
C VAL A 455 -9.77 -19.53 -2.02
N ASP A 456 -9.84 -20.82 -1.73
CA ASP A 456 -9.00 -21.51 -0.75
C ASP A 456 -8.66 -22.91 -1.27
N GLU A 457 -7.88 -23.68 -0.50
CA GLU A 457 -7.48 -25.01 -0.91
C GLU A 457 -8.66 -25.97 -1.09
N HIS A 458 -9.68 -25.89 -0.23
CA HIS A 458 -10.84 -26.76 -0.35
C HIS A 458 -11.59 -26.54 -1.66
N LEU A 459 -11.69 -25.28 -2.13
CA LEU A 459 -12.31 -24.95 -3.41
C LEU A 459 -11.49 -25.51 -4.58
N ILE A 460 -10.17 -25.37 -4.52
CA ILE A 460 -9.26 -25.90 -5.54
C ILE A 460 -9.38 -27.43 -5.64
N VAL A 461 -9.50 -28.12 -4.50
CA VAL A 461 -9.77 -29.56 -4.48
C VAL A 461 -11.13 -29.88 -5.11
N GLN A 462 -12.19 -29.15 -4.77
CA GLN A 462 -13.52 -29.35 -5.37
C GLN A 462 -13.50 -29.17 -6.90
N LEU A 463 -12.75 -28.20 -7.40
CA LEU A 463 -12.66 -27.91 -8.84
C LEU A 463 -11.77 -28.93 -9.58
N LEU A 464 -10.61 -29.27 -9.03
CA LEU A 464 -9.56 -29.97 -9.80
C LEU A 464 -9.39 -31.46 -9.45
N ALA A 465 -9.99 -31.96 -8.36
CA ALA A 465 -9.75 -33.35 -7.93
C ALA A 465 -10.19 -34.40 -8.96
N GLN A 466 -11.20 -34.10 -9.79
CA GLN A 466 -11.65 -35.01 -10.85
C GLN A 466 -10.68 -35.04 -12.05
N MET A 467 -10.01 -33.92 -12.34
CA MET A 467 -9.05 -33.81 -13.45
C MET A 467 -7.68 -34.39 -13.10
N VAL A 468 -7.22 -34.15 -11.87
CA VAL A 468 -5.88 -34.55 -11.44
C VAL A 468 -5.96 -35.98 -10.91
N GLY A 469 -5.51 -36.96 -11.69
CA GLY A 469 -5.51 -38.39 -11.36
C GLY A 469 -4.77 -38.82 -10.08
N GLY A 470 -4.31 -37.89 -9.24
CA GLY A 470 -3.76 -38.10 -7.90
C GLY A 470 -4.68 -37.68 -6.74
N GLY A 471 -5.87 -37.17 -7.03
CA GLY A 471 -6.87 -36.77 -6.02
C GLY A 471 -6.46 -35.58 -5.14
N ALA A 472 -7.22 -35.35 -4.06
CA ALA A 472 -7.03 -34.23 -3.14
C ALA A 472 -5.62 -34.14 -2.50
N PRO A 473 -4.99 -35.23 -2.03
CA PRO A 473 -3.67 -35.14 -1.37
C PRO A 473 -2.57 -34.62 -2.29
N ALA A 474 -2.60 -34.97 -3.58
CA ALA A 474 -1.63 -34.47 -4.56
C ALA A 474 -1.77 -32.96 -4.78
N LEU A 475 -3.01 -32.45 -4.80
CA LEU A 475 -3.30 -31.02 -4.90
C LEU A 475 -2.86 -30.26 -3.63
N THR A 476 -3.24 -30.75 -2.44
CA THR A 476 -2.79 -30.21 -1.15
C THR A 476 -1.28 -30.13 -1.07
N ARG A 477 -0.57 -31.20 -1.49
CA ARG A 477 0.88 -31.25 -1.50
C ARG A 477 1.48 -30.18 -2.42
N GLU A 478 0.89 -29.92 -3.57
CA GLU A 478 1.35 -28.89 -4.52
C GLU A 478 1.23 -27.46 -3.98
N LEU A 479 0.34 -27.25 -3.00
CA LEU A 479 0.11 -25.98 -2.32
C LEU A 479 0.94 -25.82 -1.02
N ASP A 480 1.84 -26.77 -0.71
CA ASP A 480 2.78 -26.63 0.40
C ASP A 480 3.79 -25.50 0.12
N GLY A 481 4.33 -24.87 1.18
CA GLY A 481 5.21 -23.71 1.07
C GLY A 481 6.52 -23.97 0.33
N ASP A 482 7.02 -25.21 0.38
CA ASP A 482 8.24 -25.67 -0.29
C ASP A 482 8.05 -25.97 -1.78
N ARG A 483 6.79 -26.05 -2.25
CA ARG A 483 6.48 -26.37 -3.64
C ARG A 483 6.58 -25.18 -4.58
N PRO A 484 6.77 -25.41 -5.90
CA PRO A 484 7.06 -24.35 -6.84
C PRO A 484 6.05 -23.20 -6.85
N LEU A 485 4.75 -23.47 -6.70
CA LEU A 485 3.73 -22.41 -6.76
C LEU A 485 3.91 -21.37 -5.64
N ARG A 486 4.13 -21.81 -4.40
CA ARG A 486 4.36 -20.92 -3.26
C ARG A 486 5.80 -20.46 -3.17
N ARG A 487 6.74 -21.37 -3.33
CA ARG A 487 8.19 -21.08 -3.29
C ARG A 487 8.56 -19.98 -4.28
N TYR A 488 8.02 -20.00 -5.50
CA TYR A 488 8.30 -18.96 -6.51
C TYR A 488 7.37 -17.76 -6.44
N GLY A 489 6.44 -17.74 -5.48
CA GLY A 489 5.52 -16.62 -5.24
C GLY A 489 4.44 -16.45 -6.29
N LEU A 490 4.13 -17.50 -7.06
CA LEU A 490 3.02 -17.50 -8.01
C LEU A 490 1.67 -17.45 -7.29
N ILE A 491 1.60 -18.10 -6.12
CA ILE A 491 0.45 -18.10 -5.23
C ILE A 491 0.88 -17.73 -3.80
N GLN A 492 -0.04 -17.20 -3.03
CA GLN A 492 0.14 -16.81 -1.64
C GLN A 492 -1.00 -17.39 -0.82
N ALA A 493 -0.67 -17.96 0.34
CA ALA A 493 -1.66 -18.34 1.34
C ALA A 493 -1.79 -17.18 2.34
N GLY A 494 -3.02 -16.71 2.57
CA GLY A 494 -3.34 -15.73 3.59
C GLY A 494 -3.31 -16.33 4.99
N ALA A 495 -3.67 -15.53 5.98
CA ALA A 495 -3.86 -16.00 7.34
C ALA A 495 -5.03 -17.00 7.43
N GLY A 496 -4.95 -17.89 8.42
CA GLY A 496 -5.97 -18.91 8.68
C GLY A 496 -5.42 -20.34 8.58
N GLU A 497 -6.26 -21.30 8.97
CA GLU A 497 -5.92 -22.71 8.93
C GLU A 497 -6.28 -23.32 7.57
N ARG A 498 -5.40 -24.18 7.06
CA ARG A 498 -5.71 -24.99 5.87
C ARG A 498 -6.82 -25.99 6.24
N PRO A 499 -7.78 -26.25 5.34
CA PRO A 499 -7.77 -25.89 3.91
C PRO A 499 -8.49 -24.56 3.57
N PHE A 500 -8.91 -23.78 4.56
CA PHE A 500 -9.74 -22.58 4.36
C PHE A 500 -8.94 -21.27 4.35
N ALA A 501 -7.63 -21.33 4.51
CA ALA A 501 -6.75 -20.18 4.32
C ALA A 501 -6.89 -19.63 2.89
N ALA A 502 -7.08 -18.30 2.77
CA ALA A 502 -7.29 -17.65 1.49
C ALA A 502 -6.11 -17.89 0.54
N LEU A 503 -6.38 -18.31 -0.70
CA LEU A 503 -5.36 -18.39 -1.74
C LEU A 503 -5.47 -17.17 -2.66
N THR A 504 -4.35 -16.47 -2.83
CA THR A 504 -4.27 -15.30 -3.69
C THR A 504 -3.08 -15.40 -4.64
N VAL A 505 -3.06 -14.53 -5.64
CA VAL A 505 -2.03 -14.41 -6.67
C VAL A 505 -1.58 -12.96 -6.71
N ASP A 506 -0.28 -12.73 -6.92
CA ASP A 506 0.22 -11.38 -7.03
C ASP A 506 -0.35 -10.71 -8.31
N PRO A 507 -0.73 -9.42 -8.28
CA PRO A 507 -1.23 -8.71 -9.45
C PRO A 507 -0.32 -8.80 -10.68
N LEU A 508 0.99 -8.91 -10.50
CA LEU A 508 1.93 -9.09 -11.62
C LEU A 508 1.73 -10.43 -12.34
N VAL A 509 1.33 -11.49 -11.63
CA VAL A 509 1.01 -12.78 -12.25
C VAL A 509 -0.27 -12.65 -13.10
N VAL A 510 -1.27 -11.92 -12.61
CA VAL A 510 -2.50 -11.63 -13.37
C VAL A 510 -2.16 -10.87 -14.64
N ARG A 511 -1.34 -9.81 -14.54
CA ARG A 511 -0.90 -9.01 -15.68
C ARG A 511 -0.10 -9.84 -16.68
N TYR A 512 0.83 -10.66 -16.20
CA TYR A 512 1.63 -11.55 -17.03
C TYR A 512 0.75 -12.50 -17.84
N VAL A 513 -0.19 -13.17 -17.18
CA VAL A 513 -1.11 -14.11 -17.84
C VAL A 513 -2.04 -13.39 -18.82
N ALA A 514 -2.49 -12.18 -18.49
CA ALA A 514 -3.29 -11.33 -19.38
C ALA A 514 -2.47 -10.66 -20.50
N ASN A 515 -1.17 -10.98 -20.63
CA ASN A 515 -0.25 -10.39 -21.59
C ASN A 515 -0.17 -8.85 -21.50
N PHE A 516 -0.28 -8.29 -20.29
CA PHE A 516 -0.06 -6.88 -20.02
C PHE A 516 1.39 -6.61 -19.65
N GLU A 517 1.88 -5.42 -20.00
CA GLU A 517 3.21 -4.96 -19.61
C GLU A 517 3.35 -4.92 -18.09
N LEU A 518 4.40 -5.55 -17.56
CA LEU A 518 4.65 -5.62 -16.10
C LEU A 518 5.18 -4.32 -15.51
N ALA A 519 5.79 -3.46 -16.34
CA ALA A 519 6.33 -2.16 -15.92
C ALA A 519 5.24 -1.16 -15.52
N GLY A 520 4.02 -1.32 -16.04
CA GLY A 520 2.89 -0.42 -15.77
C GLY A 520 2.27 -0.54 -14.38
N GLU A 521 2.62 -1.58 -13.61
CA GLU A 521 2.18 -1.72 -12.22
C GLU A 521 3.24 -1.07 -11.30
N PRO A 522 3.00 0.12 -10.73
CA PRO A 522 3.97 0.76 -9.86
C PRO A 522 4.12 -0.04 -8.56
N ASP A 523 5.35 -0.11 -8.05
CA ASP A 523 5.63 -0.64 -6.73
C ASP A 523 6.34 0.46 -5.91
N PRO A 524 5.72 0.96 -4.83
CA PRO A 524 6.26 2.10 -4.09
C PRO A 524 7.59 1.81 -3.40
N HIS A 525 7.97 0.53 -3.25
CA HIS A 525 9.17 0.11 -2.54
C HIS A 525 10.25 -0.46 -3.46
N LEU A 526 10.02 -0.42 -4.77
CA LEU A 526 10.92 -0.98 -5.77
C LEU A 526 11.22 0.04 -6.87
N THR A 527 12.48 0.45 -6.98
CA THR A 527 12.96 1.30 -8.08
C THR A 527 13.72 0.47 -9.09
N VAL A 528 13.31 0.51 -10.36
CA VAL A 528 14.01 -0.17 -11.44
C VAL A 528 15.18 0.68 -11.94
N ARG A 529 16.37 0.09 -12.01
CA ARG A 529 17.57 0.70 -12.54
C ARG A 529 18.15 -0.15 -13.67
N ALA A 530 18.05 0.35 -14.89
CA ALA A 530 18.78 -0.21 -16.03
C ALA A 530 20.28 0.06 -15.90
N SER A 531 21.09 -0.76 -16.58
CA SER A 531 22.51 -0.49 -16.71
C SER A 531 22.73 0.67 -17.66
N ASP A 532 23.46 1.68 -17.21
CA ASP A 532 23.86 2.85 -18.00
C ASP A 532 25.30 2.75 -18.52
N ARG A 533 26.04 1.74 -18.06
CA ARG A 533 27.44 1.47 -18.36
C ARG A 533 27.68 -0.02 -18.58
N GLU A 534 28.67 -0.35 -19.39
CA GLU A 534 29.13 -1.73 -19.52
C GLU A 534 30.15 -2.07 -18.42
N LEU A 535 30.33 -3.37 -18.11
CA LEU A 535 31.33 -3.82 -17.14
C LEU A 535 32.76 -3.39 -17.52
N ALA A 536 33.06 -3.31 -18.82
CA ALA A 536 34.36 -2.85 -19.32
C ALA A 536 34.62 -1.37 -18.99
N GLU A 537 33.58 -0.54 -18.95
CA GLU A 537 33.66 0.91 -18.69
C GLU A 537 33.80 1.25 -17.20
N LEU A 538 33.54 0.30 -16.31
CA LEU A 538 33.63 0.56 -14.87
C LEU A 538 35.09 0.74 -14.43
N HIS A 539 35.38 1.91 -13.85
CA HIS A 539 36.68 2.20 -13.22
C HIS A 539 36.77 1.53 -11.84
N LEU A 540 36.76 0.20 -11.83
CA LEU A 540 36.93 -0.66 -10.65
C LEU A 540 38.13 -1.59 -10.84
N PRO A 541 38.75 -2.09 -9.75
CA PRO A 541 39.81 -3.09 -9.87
C PRO A 541 39.32 -4.29 -10.67
N ARG A 542 40.00 -4.63 -11.77
CA ARG A 542 39.58 -5.70 -12.70
C ARG A 542 39.40 -7.05 -12.02
N GLN A 543 40.15 -7.30 -10.95
CA GLN A 543 40.02 -8.51 -10.13
C GLN A 543 38.66 -8.64 -9.44
N VAL A 544 38.05 -7.53 -9.01
CA VAL A 544 36.70 -7.51 -8.43
C VAL A 544 35.67 -7.95 -9.48
N ILE A 545 35.76 -7.39 -10.69
CA ILE A 545 34.88 -7.73 -11.81
C ILE A 545 35.08 -9.20 -12.23
N ALA A 546 36.34 -9.63 -12.43
CA ALA A 546 36.66 -11.00 -12.82
C ALA A 546 36.20 -12.04 -11.77
N ARG A 547 36.32 -11.70 -10.47
CA ARG A 547 35.80 -12.55 -9.39
C ARG A 547 34.27 -12.66 -9.46
N ALA A 548 33.57 -11.56 -9.72
CA ALA A 548 32.12 -11.56 -9.88
C ALA A 548 31.66 -12.42 -11.07
N LEU A 549 32.27 -12.21 -12.24
CA LEU A 549 31.96 -12.98 -13.45
C LEU A 549 32.19 -14.48 -13.25
N ARG A 550 33.32 -14.89 -12.68
CA ARG A 550 33.60 -16.31 -12.39
C ARG A 550 32.56 -16.93 -11.45
N TYR A 551 32.15 -16.21 -10.40
CA TYR A 551 31.12 -16.67 -9.48
C TYR A 551 29.77 -16.86 -10.17
N LEU A 552 29.37 -15.92 -11.04
CA LEU A 552 28.07 -15.94 -11.73
C LEU A 552 28.04 -16.93 -12.91
N ALA A 553 29.19 -17.22 -13.53
CA ALA A 553 29.32 -18.23 -14.57
C ALA A 553 29.41 -19.67 -14.04
N SER A 554 29.65 -19.86 -12.73
CA SER A 554 29.78 -21.19 -12.13
C SER A 554 28.40 -21.78 -11.77
N PRO A 555 27.87 -22.79 -12.48
CA PRO A 555 26.55 -23.33 -12.20
C PRO A 555 26.49 -23.99 -10.82
N ARG A 556 25.42 -23.72 -10.08
CA ARG A 556 25.11 -24.39 -8.81
C ARG A 556 23.62 -24.72 -8.74
N PRO A 557 23.23 -25.94 -9.17
CA PRO A 557 21.83 -26.34 -9.20
C PRO A 557 21.15 -26.16 -7.83
N GLY A 558 20.04 -25.44 -7.80
CA GLY A 558 19.28 -25.20 -6.56
C GLY A 558 19.82 -24.10 -5.65
N GLU A 559 21.01 -23.55 -5.90
CA GLU A 559 21.62 -22.47 -5.12
C GLU A 559 21.57 -21.12 -5.88
N PRO A 560 20.57 -20.27 -5.61
CA PRO A 560 20.49 -18.97 -6.25
C PRO A 560 21.72 -18.09 -5.96
N ALA A 561 22.05 -17.18 -6.87
CA ALA A 561 23.15 -16.24 -6.64
C ALA A 561 22.89 -15.36 -5.40
N ARG A 562 23.92 -15.17 -4.59
CA ARG A 562 23.92 -14.27 -3.44
C ARG A 562 25.10 -13.34 -3.57
N ILE A 563 24.86 -12.06 -3.83
CA ILE A 563 25.90 -11.07 -4.10
C ILE A 563 25.83 -10.00 -3.02
N VAL A 564 26.95 -9.70 -2.38
CA VAL A 564 27.06 -8.65 -1.38
C VAL A 564 28.12 -7.68 -1.83
N VAL A 565 27.78 -6.40 -1.93
CA VAL A 565 28.70 -5.34 -2.35
C VAL A 565 28.87 -4.33 -1.22
N ARG A 566 30.08 -4.25 -0.68
CA ARG A 566 30.46 -3.28 0.35
C ARG A 566 31.26 -2.13 -0.23
N GLY A 567 31.10 -0.95 0.38
CA GLY A 567 31.89 0.23 0.04
C GLY A 567 31.24 1.52 0.50
N ARG A 568 31.97 2.62 0.37
CA ARG A 568 31.50 3.96 0.77
C ARG A 568 30.29 4.43 -0.06
N THR A 569 29.54 5.40 0.45
CA THR A 569 28.51 6.08 -0.33
C THR A 569 29.12 6.69 -1.59
N GLY A 570 28.44 6.52 -2.74
CA GLY A 570 28.92 7.03 -4.02
C GLY A 570 30.02 6.22 -4.73
N CYS A 571 30.48 5.08 -4.20
CA CYS A 571 31.54 4.29 -4.85
C CYS A 571 31.09 3.44 -6.07
N GLY A 572 29.84 3.59 -6.54
CA GLY A 572 29.35 2.88 -7.73
C GLY A 572 28.76 1.49 -7.49
N ARG A 573 28.39 1.12 -6.24
CA ARG A 573 27.76 -0.18 -5.90
C ARG A 573 26.56 -0.53 -6.78
N HIS A 574 25.64 0.43 -6.98
CA HIS A 574 24.49 0.24 -7.86
C HIS A 574 24.88 0.05 -9.33
N THR A 575 25.82 0.86 -9.82
CA THR A 575 26.30 0.78 -11.20
C THR A 575 26.93 -0.58 -11.48
N LEU A 576 27.75 -1.09 -10.56
CA LEU A 576 28.33 -2.44 -10.68
C LEU A 576 27.25 -3.52 -10.74
N LEU A 577 26.27 -3.48 -9.84
CA LEU A 577 25.21 -4.50 -9.80
C LEU A 577 24.29 -4.44 -11.04
N ALA A 578 23.96 -3.25 -11.53
CA ALA A 578 23.21 -3.08 -12.77
C ALA A 578 23.99 -3.61 -13.98
N ALA A 579 25.28 -3.30 -14.06
CA ALA A 579 26.17 -3.79 -15.12
C ALA A 579 26.40 -5.31 -15.07
N LEU A 580 26.38 -5.92 -13.88
CA LEU A 580 26.42 -7.39 -13.73
C LEU A 580 25.09 -8.06 -14.13
N ALA A 581 23.96 -7.38 -13.93
CA ALA A 581 22.64 -7.90 -14.27
C ALA A 581 22.34 -7.84 -15.79
N ALA A 582 22.85 -6.82 -16.47
CA ALA A 582 22.55 -6.56 -17.88
C ALA A 582 22.92 -7.70 -18.85
N PRO A 583 24.09 -8.38 -18.74
CA PRO A 583 24.42 -9.52 -19.59
C PRO A 583 23.44 -10.70 -19.48
N ALA A 584 22.72 -10.81 -18.36
CA ALA A 584 21.66 -11.80 -18.17
C ALA A 584 20.27 -11.29 -18.63
N GLY A 585 20.20 -10.16 -19.33
CA GLY A 585 18.95 -9.54 -19.78
C GLY A 585 18.11 -8.96 -18.64
N ARG A 586 18.73 -8.62 -17.50
CA ARG A 586 18.03 -8.12 -16.31
C ARG A 586 18.39 -6.68 -15.98
N ALA A 587 17.42 -5.93 -15.46
CA ALA A 587 17.66 -4.68 -14.75
C ALA A 587 17.79 -4.93 -13.23
N LEU A 588 18.32 -3.95 -12.51
CA LEU A 588 18.43 -3.98 -11.05
C LEU A 588 17.12 -3.49 -10.43
N GLY A 589 16.53 -4.25 -9.51
CA GLY A 589 15.37 -3.85 -8.72
C GLY A 589 15.81 -3.39 -7.33
N VAL A 590 15.98 -2.09 -7.12
CA VAL A 590 16.44 -1.52 -5.85
C VAL A 590 15.29 -1.44 -4.87
N ILE A 591 15.44 -2.09 -3.71
CA ILE A 591 14.47 -2.14 -2.62
C ILE A 591 15.13 -1.48 -1.41
N ASP A 592 14.52 -0.40 -0.92
CA ASP A 592 15.00 0.31 0.26
C ASP A 592 14.01 0.14 1.41
N PRO A 593 14.26 -0.78 2.37
CA PRO A 593 13.36 -1.00 3.50
C PRO A 593 13.22 0.22 4.41
N THR A 594 14.12 1.22 4.34
CA THR A 594 14.00 2.45 5.14
C THR A 594 12.86 3.36 4.66
N THR A 595 12.39 3.14 3.42
CA THR A 595 11.20 3.81 2.86
C THR A 595 9.88 3.11 3.22
N MET A 596 9.96 1.90 3.78
CA MET A 596 8.78 1.14 4.23
C MET A 596 8.32 1.65 5.62
N PRO A 597 7.04 1.45 5.97
CA PRO A 597 6.54 1.64 7.34
C PRO A 597 7.43 0.94 8.36
N ARG A 598 7.75 1.64 9.46
CA ARG A 598 8.64 1.15 10.53
C ARG A 598 7.97 0.17 11.50
N ASP A 599 6.82 -0.39 11.14
CA ASP A 599 6.23 -1.46 11.94
C ASP A 599 7.14 -2.70 11.83
N ALA A 600 7.88 -2.94 12.92
CA ALA A 600 8.84 -4.02 13.06
C ALA A 600 8.24 -5.39 12.74
N SER A 601 6.93 -5.57 12.97
CA SER A 601 6.22 -6.83 12.74
C SER A 601 5.82 -7.03 11.26
N GLN A 602 5.62 -5.95 10.51
CA GLN A 602 5.18 -6.00 9.11
C GLN A 602 6.33 -5.93 8.11
N LEU A 603 7.45 -5.31 8.51
CA LEU A 603 8.58 -5.05 7.62
C LEU A 603 9.11 -6.31 6.90
N PRO A 604 9.28 -7.48 7.55
CA PRO A 604 9.72 -8.69 6.85
C PRO A 604 8.77 -9.11 5.72
N ALA A 605 7.45 -9.06 5.94
CA ALA A 605 6.46 -9.41 4.93
C ALA A 605 6.45 -8.42 3.75
N MET A 606 6.70 -7.14 4.02
CA MET A 606 6.83 -6.11 2.98
C MET A 606 8.08 -6.31 2.13
N VAL A 607 9.23 -6.59 2.75
CA VAL A 607 10.48 -6.92 2.06
C VAL A 607 10.32 -8.19 1.24
N GLU A 608 9.71 -9.24 1.79
CA GLU A 608 9.40 -10.47 1.06
C GLU A 608 8.56 -10.20 -0.20
N THR A 609 7.53 -9.36 -0.07
CA THR A 609 6.66 -8.96 -1.18
C THR A 609 7.44 -8.20 -2.25
N ALA A 610 8.27 -7.23 -1.87
CA ALA A 610 9.09 -6.47 -2.81
C ALA A 610 10.11 -7.36 -3.55
N LEU A 611 10.79 -8.26 -2.84
CA LEU A 611 11.71 -9.24 -3.42
C LEU A 611 11.02 -10.16 -4.42
N ARG A 612 9.84 -10.67 -4.06
CA ARG A 612 9.00 -11.50 -4.92
C ARG A 612 8.61 -10.77 -6.20
N ARG A 613 8.15 -9.52 -6.08
CA ARG A 613 7.74 -8.70 -7.23
C ARG A 613 8.91 -8.33 -8.14
N ALA A 614 10.07 -8.01 -7.57
CA ALA A 614 11.29 -7.81 -8.35
C ALA A 614 11.63 -9.06 -9.19
N LYS A 615 11.55 -10.25 -8.57
CA LYS A 615 11.75 -11.53 -9.26
C LYS A 615 10.70 -11.77 -10.36
N LEU A 616 9.42 -11.53 -10.10
CA LEU A 616 8.34 -11.71 -11.08
C LEU A 616 8.49 -10.77 -12.29
N ARG A 617 9.09 -9.58 -12.09
CA ARG A 617 9.47 -8.65 -13.17
C ARG A 617 10.77 -9.05 -13.90
N GLY A 618 11.39 -10.17 -13.53
CA GLY A 618 12.68 -10.60 -14.10
C GLY A 618 13.88 -9.79 -13.64
N LEU A 619 13.76 -8.93 -12.62
CA LEU A 619 14.84 -8.09 -12.11
C LEU A 619 15.82 -8.89 -11.25
N LEU A 620 17.03 -8.35 -11.06
CA LEU A 620 17.90 -8.73 -9.94
C LEU A 620 17.50 -7.90 -8.72
N PRO A 621 16.82 -8.46 -7.70
CA PRO A 621 16.49 -7.71 -6.49
C PRO A 621 17.77 -7.30 -5.75
N CYS A 622 17.82 -6.04 -5.32
CA CYS A 622 18.92 -5.44 -4.59
C CYS A 622 18.39 -4.73 -3.36
N LEU A 623 18.72 -5.24 -2.17
CA LEU A 623 18.42 -4.55 -0.92
C LEU A 623 19.47 -3.47 -0.65
N ASP A 624 19.01 -2.23 -0.50
CA ASP A 624 19.82 -1.10 -0.07
C ASP A 624 19.53 -0.77 1.40
N SER A 625 20.52 -0.18 2.09
CA SER A 625 20.37 0.38 3.44
C SER A 625 19.79 -0.58 4.51
N ILE A 626 19.92 -1.90 4.34
CA ILE A 626 19.39 -2.88 5.29
C ILE A 626 20.09 -2.83 6.66
N ASP A 627 21.32 -2.33 6.69
CA ASP A 627 22.09 -2.10 7.92
C ASP A 627 21.46 -1.05 8.85
N LEU A 628 20.65 -0.14 8.29
CA LEU A 628 19.93 0.88 9.06
C LEU A 628 18.62 0.36 9.68
N VAL A 629 18.21 -0.87 9.34
CA VAL A 629 16.94 -1.46 9.75
C VAL A 629 17.12 -2.25 11.05
N GLY A 630 16.18 -2.09 11.98
CA GLY A 630 16.12 -2.90 13.20
C GLY A 630 17.25 -2.62 14.20
N ALA A 631 17.79 -1.39 14.21
CA ALA A 631 18.71 -0.96 15.28
C ALA A 631 18.07 -1.13 16.67
N ASP A 632 16.78 -0.82 16.77
CA ASP A 632 16.01 -0.90 18.03
C ASP A 632 15.31 -2.25 18.23
N HIS A 633 15.27 -3.12 17.20
CA HIS A 633 14.50 -4.37 17.19
C HIS A 633 15.33 -5.52 16.60
N PRO A 634 16.11 -6.26 17.43
CA PRO A 634 16.97 -7.35 16.95
C PRO A 634 16.17 -8.48 16.29
N ASP A 635 14.95 -8.76 16.75
CA ASP A 635 14.06 -9.78 16.17
C ASP A 635 13.72 -9.49 14.70
N THR A 636 13.54 -8.21 14.35
CA THR A 636 13.29 -7.81 12.95
C THR A 636 14.49 -8.15 12.06
N LYS A 637 15.73 -8.03 12.55
CA LYS A 637 16.92 -8.43 11.80
C LYS A 637 16.96 -9.94 11.58
N ILE A 638 16.60 -10.74 12.59
CA ILE A 638 16.52 -12.20 12.50
C ILE A 638 15.47 -12.61 11.46
N GLN A 639 14.28 -12.00 11.53
CA GLN A 639 13.19 -12.26 10.58
C GLN A 639 13.55 -11.84 9.16
N LEU A 640 14.20 -10.68 8.98
CA LEU A 640 14.69 -10.26 7.66
C LEU A 640 15.73 -11.23 7.12
N ALA A 641 16.72 -11.66 7.93
CA ALA A 641 17.71 -12.64 7.51
C ALA A 641 17.06 -13.96 7.07
N ALA A 642 15.99 -14.41 7.73
CA ALA A 642 15.20 -15.56 7.31
C ALA A 642 14.54 -15.34 5.93
N VAL A 643 13.91 -14.17 5.71
CA VAL A 643 13.35 -13.79 4.40
C VAL A 643 14.42 -13.82 3.30
N LEU A 644 15.63 -13.34 3.57
CA LEU A 644 16.73 -13.33 2.57
C LEU A 644 17.26 -14.73 2.27
N ARG A 645 17.37 -15.57 3.30
CA ARG A 645 17.76 -16.98 3.19
C ARG A 645 16.78 -17.74 2.30
N ASP A 646 15.49 -17.61 2.60
CA ASP A 646 14.43 -18.39 1.97
C ASP A 646 14.06 -17.88 0.56
N HIS A 647 14.56 -16.70 0.17
CA HIS A 647 14.30 -16.16 -1.16
C HIS A 647 14.78 -17.11 -2.28
N PRO A 648 13.91 -17.64 -3.14
CA PRO A 648 14.26 -18.67 -4.13
C PRO A 648 15.11 -18.19 -5.32
N GLY A 649 15.17 -16.87 -5.57
CA GLY A 649 15.82 -16.27 -6.74
C GLY A 649 17.18 -15.67 -6.43
N PRO A 650 17.92 -15.14 -7.43
CA PRO A 650 19.16 -14.41 -7.17
C PRO A 650 18.88 -13.15 -6.33
N LEU A 651 19.81 -12.77 -5.48
CA LEU A 651 19.68 -11.62 -4.58
C LEU A 651 21.00 -10.85 -4.49
N ALA A 652 20.91 -9.53 -4.52
CA ALA A 652 22.01 -8.62 -4.21
C ALA A 652 21.72 -7.84 -2.92
N ILE A 653 22.77 -7.53 -2.15
CA ILE A 653 22.71 -6.68 -0.96
C ILE A 653 23.83 -5.64 -1.06
N ARG A 654 23.50 -4.39 -0.77
CA ARG A 654 24.45 -3.31 -0.59
C ARG A 654 24.63 -3.01 0.88
N LEU A 655 25.88 -2.87 1.30
CA LEU A 655 26.25 -2.58 2.68
C LEU A 655 27.36 -1.53 2.73
N PRO A 656 27.47 -0.72 3.79
CA PRO A 656 28.68 0.08 4.04
C PRO A 656 29.89 -0.85 4.32
N THR A 657 31.09 -0.28 4.32
CA THR A 657 32.36 -1.03 4.39
C THR A 657 32.42 -1.99 5.60
N ASP A 658 31.93 -1.55 6.75
CA ASP A 658 32.10 -2.27 8.02
C ASP A 658 30.82 -2.95 8.51
N ALA A 659 29.73 -2.91 7.74
CA ALA A 659 28.48 -3.56 8.15
C ALA A 659 28.59 -5.08 8.07
N PRO A 660 27.99 -5.80 9.04
CA PRO A 660 27.89 -7.25 9.00
C PRO A 660 26.97 -7.69 7.86
N VAL A 661 27.27 -8.86 7.28
CA VAL A 661 26.49 -9.42 6.18
C VAL A 661 25.30 -10.23 6.73
N PRO A 662 24.04 -9.90 6.38
CA PRO A 662 22.86 -10.59 6.89
C PRO A 662 22.52 -11.84 6.07
N LEU A 663 23.52 -12.64 5.69
CA LEU A 663 23.37 -13.89 4.92
C LEU A 663 24.27 -14.97 5.50
N ASP A 664 23.81 -16.22 5.43
CA ASP A 664 24.66 -17.37 5.76
C ASP A 664 25.81 -17.51 4.74
N PRO A 665 26.94 -18.14 5.11
CA PRO A 665 28.06 -18.38 4.19
C PRO A 665 27.64 -19.04 2.86
N GLY A 666 28.25 -18.61 1.75
CA GLY A 666 27.88 -19.05 0.39
C GLY A 666 27.63 -17.89 -0.59
N TYR A 667 27.60 -16.66 -0.08
CA TYR A 667 27.55 -15.45 -0.89
C TYR A 667 28.90 -15.04 -1.48
N LEU A 668 28.84 -14.31 -2.59
CA LEU A 668 29.98 -13.58 -3.15
C LEU A 668 30.07 -12.22 -2.46
N LEU A 669 31.18 -11.97 -1.76
CA LEU A 669 31.51 -10.67 -1.20
C LEU A 669 32.42 -9.87 -2.15
N LEU A 670 31.98 -8.67 -2.51
CA LEU A 670 32.72 -7.71 -3.33
C LEU A 670 32.96 -6.43 -2.51
N ASP A 671 34.20 -6.24 -2.07
CA ASP A 671 34.62 -5.02 -1.39
C ASP A 671 35.14 -4.01 -2.42
N ILE A 672 34.44 -2.88 -2.56
CA ILE A 672 34.88 -1.78 -3.42
C ILE A 672 35.83 -0.88 -2.62
N PRO A 673 37.12 -0.79 -2.98
CA PRO A 673 38.06 0.05 -2.25
C PRO A 673 37.72 1.53 -2.42
N ALA A 674 38.09 2.32 -1.41
CA ALA A 674 38.01 3.77 -1.53
C ALA A 674 38.97 4.25 -2.62
N ARG A 675 38.47 5.07 -3.54
CA ARG A 675 39.28 5.63 -4.62
C ARG A 675 40.09 6.80 -4.15
N ASN A 676 41.35 6.85 -4.56
CA ASN A 676 42.19 8.03 -4.34
C ASN A 676 41.74 9.18 -5.27
N GLU A 677 42.26 10.39 -5.04
CA GLU A 677 41.85 11.59 -5.78
C GLU A 677 42.15 11.49 -7.29
N ARG A 678 43.29 10.90 -7.65
CA ARG A 678 43.68 10.68 -9.05
C ARG A 678 42.67 9.77 -9.77
N GLU A 679 42.36 8.62 -9.16
CA GLU A 679 41.38 7.69 -9.69
C GLU A 679 40.01 8.36 -9.82
N ARG A 680 39.58 9.14 -8.81
CA ARG A 680 38.33 9.91 -8.93
C ARG A 680 38.40 10.84 -10.14
N GLY A 681 39.48 11.62 -10.31
CA GLY A 681 39.67 12.50 -11.46
C GLY A 681 39.57 11.78 -12.81
N GLU A 682 40.10 10.55 -12.91
CA GLU A 682 39.99 9.72 -14.12
C GLU A 682 38.55 9.28 -14.44
N SER A 683 37.65 9.21 -13.46
CA SER A 683 36.22 8.92 -13.74
C SER A 683 35.38 10.13 -14.13
N TRP A 684 35.88 11.34 -13.90
CA TRP A 684 35.18 12.56 -14.30
C TRP A 684 35.55 13.00 -15.72
N ARG A 685 36.68 12.52 -16.22
CA ARG A 685 37.08 12.61 -17.63
C ARG A 685 36.37 11.54 -18.42
#